data_AF-A0A672N6L1-F1
#
_entry.id   AF-A0A672N6L1-F1
#
_cell.length_a   1.000
_cell.length_b   1.000
_cell.length_c   1.000
_cell.angle_alpha   90.00
_cell.angle_beta   90.00
_cell.angle_gamma   90.00
#
_symmetry.space_group_name_H-M   'P 1'
#
loop_
_entity.id
_entity.type
_entity.pdbx_description
1 polymer ?
#
loop_
_entity_poly.entity_id
_entity_poly.type
_entity_poly.pdbx_seq_one_letter_code
_entity_poly.pdbx_strand_id
1 'polypeptide(L)'
;MAERVQQPPAKRLCWGSSKTHSPESLLDIAARKVAEKWPFQRVEERFERIPEPVQRRIVYWSFPRSEREICMYSSFNTGGEESASSGENVDETRLPFRRGIALLESGCVDNVLQVGFHLSGTVTEPATASEPEMVCSVAISFDRCKITSVTCGCGNKDIFYCAHVVALSLYRVRQPEQVKLHLPISETLFQMNRDQLQKFVQYLITVHHTEVLPTAQKLADEILSQNSEINQVHGAPDPTAGASVDDENCWHLDEEQVQEQVKLFLSQGGYHGSGKQLNLLFSKVREMLKMRDSNGARMLTLITEQFMADPRLALWRQQGTTMTDKYRQLWDELGALWMCIVLNPHCKPEQKAAWLRQLKKWNSVDVCPLEDGNHGNELPNLTNSLPQGAHGNQDLGTRPHRTVFTRAIEACDLHWQDSHLQHIINDDLYTNYCYHDNTENSLFDSRSWPLWHEHVPTACARVDALRSHGYPREALRLAIAIINTLRRQQQKQLELFRNHKKDLLHKGVTSITNLEGWVGHPLDPIGTLFSTLMETGILMEIGFCMIPDICGLCRSCNFLHLFPSTRRFLEEGESYLALAVETALMGLGQQRIMPDGLYAQEKVCRNEEHLIAKLQEVDLDDTLVKIFRKQAVFLLEGGPYSGLGELIYRESVPMHTFAKYLFTCLLPHDAELAYKIALRAMRLPVLESTAPSGDMSRPHHIVSVVPNRYPRWFTLSHIESQQCELASTMLTAAKGDARRLETVLESIQKNIHSSSHIFKLAQDAFKIATLMDSLPDITLLKVSLELGLQVMRMTLSTLNWRRREMVRWLVTCATEVGVYALDSIMQSWFTLFTPTEATSIVATTVMSNSTIVRLHLDCHQQENLASSARTLALQCAMKDPQNCALSALTLCEKDHIAFETAYQIVLDAATTGMSYTQLFTIARYMEHRGYPMRAYKLATLAMVHLNLSYNQDTHPAINDVLWACALSHSLGKNELAAIIPLVVKSVKCATVLSDILRRCTLTTPGMVALHSRRNSGKLMSLDKAPLRQLLDATIGAYINTTHSRLTHISPRHYSEFIEFLSKARETFLMAHDGHIQFTQFIDNLKQIYKGKKKLMMLVRERFG
;
A
#
# COMPACT_ATOMS: atom_id res chain seq x y z
N MET A 1 38.25 -20.07 86.31
CA MET A 1 37.00 -19.60 86.97
C MET A 1 36.18 -18.93 85.87
N ALA A 2 35.25 -19.62 85.21
CA ALA A 2 33.85 -19.89 85.64
C ALA A 2 33.10 -18.54 85.84
N GLU A 3 32.04 -18.14 85.13
CA GLU A 3 30.73 -18.77 84.84
C GLU A 3 29.98 -18.00 83.71
N ARG A 4 29.35 -18.68 82.74
CA ARG A 4 27.88 -18.86 82.49
C ARG A 4 27.01 -17.61 82.23
N VAL A 5 26.19 -17.68 81.17
CA VAL A 5 24.70 -17.43 81.07
C VAL A 5 24.32 -17.45 79.55
N GLN A 6 23.74 -18.55 79.03
CA GLN A 6 22.34 -18.80 78.60
C GLN A 6 21.82 -18.13 77.28
N GLN A 7 21.61 -18.98 76.24
CA GLN A 7 20.51 -19.15 75.21
C GLN A 7 19.57 -17.97 74.79
N PRO A 8 18.82 -17.98 73.63
CA PRO A 8 18.39 -19.07 72.71
C PRO A 8 18.46 -18.68 71.17
N PRO A 9 17.84 -19.43 70.20
CA PRO A 9 18.28 -19.48 68.78
C PRO A 9 17.60 -18.48 67.84
N ALA A 10 18.29 -18.08 66.76
CA ALA A 10 17.71 -17.31 65.67
C ALA A 10 18.07 -17.93 64.29
N LYS A 11 17.00 -18.20 63.54
CA LYS A 11 16.87 -18.66 62.15
C LYS A 11 18.08 -18.36 61.24
N ARG A 12 18.68 -19.41 60.67
CA ARG A 12 19.59 -19.30 59.51
C ARG A 12 18.79 -18.89 58.28
N LEU A 13 18.86 -17.62 57.92
CA LEU A 13 18.77 -17.19 56.53
C LEU A 13 20.11 -17.58 55.86
N CYS A 14 20.06 -18.53 54.94
CA CYS A 14 21.19 -18.84 54.07
C CYS A 14 21.36 -17.72 53.06
N TRP A 15 22.28 -16.78 53.33
CA TRP A 15 22.87 -15.92 52.31
C TRP A 15 23.94 -16.70 51.56
N GLY A 16 23.82 -16.72 50.23
CA GLY A 16 24.80 -17.28 49.31
C GLY A 16 26.14 -16.57 49.43
N SER A 17 27.19 -17.39 49.47
CA SER A 17 28.59 -17.04 49.66
C SER A 17 29.10 -15.97 48.69
N SER A 18 29.51 -14.82 49.22
CA SER A 18 30.53 -13.97 48.60
C SER A 18 31.87 -14.71 48.66
N LYS A 19 32.24 -15.43 47.61
CA LYS A 19 33.58 -16.02 47.48
C LYS A 19 34.61 -14.89 47.43
N THR A 20 35.38 -14.75 48.50
CA THR A 20 36.67 -14.05 48.53
C THR A 20 37.54 -14.56 47.37
N HIS A 21 37.92 -13.69 46.44
CA HIS A 21 38.76 -14.03 45.28
C HIS A 21 40.18 -14.44 45.71
N SER A 22 40.39 -15.73 46.00
CA SER A 22 41.69 -16.35 45.80
C SER A 22 41.91 -16.56 44.30
N PRO A 23 43.06 -16.20 43.72
CA PRO A 23 43.33 -16.49 42.32
C PRO A 23 43.27 -18.01 42.08
N GLU A 24 42.72 -18.41 40.94
CA GLU A 24 42.64 -19.82 40.55
C GLU A 24 44.05 -20.41 40.37
N SER A 25 44.17 -21.73 40.48
CA SER A 25 45.46 -22.40 40.32
C SER A 25 46.03 -22.18 38.91
N LEU A 26 47.36 -22.17 38.78
CA LEU A 26 48.02 -22.09 37.46
C LEU A 26 47.56 -23.23 36.54
N LEU A 27 47.32 -24.42 37.11
CA LEU A 27 46.76 -25.57 36.40
C LEU A 27 45.40 -25.24 35.80
N ASP A 28 44.51 -24.60 36.55
CA ASP A 28 43.18 -24.21 36.10
C ASP A 28 43.20 -23.15 35.02
N ILE A 29 44.04 -22.13 35.19
CA ILE A 29 44.19 -21.05 34.21
C ILE A 29 44.74 -21.61 32.89
N ALA A 30 45.76 -22.47 32.97
CA ALA A 30 46.35 -23.11 31.80
C ALA A 30 45.40 -24.09 31.11
N ALA A 31 44.78 -25.00 31.87
CA ALA A 31 43.82 -25.98 31.35
C ALA A 31 42.63 -25.28 30.69
N ARG A 32 42.14 -24.18 31.28
CA ARG A 32 41.09 -23.36 30.68
C ARG A 32 41.49 -22.77 29.33
N LYS A 33 42.71 -22.22 29.23
CA LYS A 33 43.17 -21.62 27.98
C LYS A 33 43.46 -22.65 26.89
N VAL A 34 43.86 -23.85 27.28
CA VAL A 34 43.97 -25.00 26.36
C VAL A 34 42.58 -25.40 25.88
N ALA A 35 41.67 -25.66 26.82
CA ALA A 35 40.29 -26.04 26.53
C ALA A 35 39.59 -25.05 25.60
N GLU A 36 39.77 -23.74 25.78
CA GLU A 36 39.13 -22.71 24.94
C GLU A 36 39.63 -22.68 23.48
N LYS A 37 40.87 -23.12 23.20
CA LYS A 37 41.54 -22.84 21.91
C LYS A 37 41.94 -24.08 21.13
N TRP A 38 42.23 -25.20 21.78
CA TRP A 38 42.88 -26.35 21.17
C TRP A 38 41.97 -27.58 21.28
N PRO A 39 41.73 -28.33 20.18
CA PRO A 39 41.08 -29.63 20.27
C PRO A 39 41.98 -30.58 21.06
N PHE A 40 41.37 -31.50 21.82
CA PHE A 40 42.11 -32.36 22.75
C PHE A 40 43.07 -33.30 22.02
N GLN A 41 42.69 -33.82 20.86
CA GLN A 41 43.55 -34.65 20.01
C GLN A 41 44.94 -34.00 19.77
N ARG A 42 44.98 -32.69 19.53
CA ARG A 42 46.26 -31.97 19.32
C ARG A 42 47.13 -31.92 20.57
N VAL A 43 46.53 -31.99 21.76
CA VAL A 43 47.26 -32.09 23.02
C VAL A 43 47.83 -33.50 23.18
N GLU A 44 47.05 -34.54 22.84
CA GLU A 44 47.48 -35.94 22.87
C GLU A 44 48.61 -36.23 21.89
N GLU A 45 48.51 -35.76 20.65
CA GLU A 45 49.55 -35.95 19.62
C GLU A 45 50.88 -35.28 19.97
N ARG A 46 50.84 -34.22 20.80
CA ARG A 46 52.03 -33.45 21.14
C ARG A 46 52.83 -34.04 22.30
N PHE A 47 52.20 -34.83 23.16
CA PHE A 47 52.82 -35.33 24.40
C PHE A 47 52.60 -36.83 24.55
N GLU A 48 53.68 -37.60 24.71
CA GLU A 48 53.62 -39.06 24.87
C GLU A 48 52.81 -39.51 26.09
N ARG A 49 52.76 -38.70 27.17
CA ARG A 49 51.94 -38.98 28.36
C ARG A 49 51.52 -37.71 29.06
N ILE A 50 50.22 -37.44 29.09
CA ILE A 50 49.64 -36.30 29.81
C ILE A 50 49.21 -36.78 31.21
N PRO A 51 49.61 -36.10 32.31
CA PRO A 51 49.16 -36.48 33.65
C PRO A 51 47.63 -36.39 33.78
N GLU A 52 47.01 -37.41 34.37
CA GLU A 52 45.55 -37.48 34.61
C GLU A 52 44.97 -36.21 35.26
N PRO A 53 45.58 -35.59 36.29
CA PRO A 53 45.07 -34.35 36.86
C PRO A 53 44.97 -33.20 35.85
N VAL A 54 45.87 -33.15 34.86
CA VAL A 54 45.88 -32.14 33.80
C VAL A 54 44.78 -32.44 32.78
N GLN A 55 44.69 -33.68 32.29
CA GLN A 55 43.63 -34.10 31.38
C GLN A 55 42.24 -33.84 31.98
N ARG A 56 42.03 -34.23 33.24
CA ARG A 56 40.76 -34.04 33.95
C ARG A 56 40.36 -32.57 34.04
N ARG A 57 41.32 -31.65 34.24
CA ARG A 57 41.03 -30.21 34.26
C ARG A 57 40.78 -29.65 32.86
N ILE A 58 41.48 -30.11 31.83
CA ILE A 58 41.19 -29.70 30.44
C ILE A 58 39.75 -30.09 30.10
N VAL A 59 39.39 -31.36 30.28
CA VAL A 59 38.03 -31.88 30.03
C VAL A 59 36.98 -31.11 30.84
N TYR A 60 37.26 -30.80 32.11
CA TYR A 60 36.35 -30.01 32.95
C TYR A 60 36.08 -28.60 32.39
N TRP A 61 37.12 -27.94 31.87
CA TRP A 61 37.03 -26.57 31.36
C TRP A 61 36.52 -26.48 29.91
N SER A 62 36.43 -27.61 29.20
CA SER A 62 35.94 -27.68 27.81
C SER A 62 34.43 -27.54 27.66
N PHE A 63 33.64 -27.64 28.74
CA PHE A 63 32.19 -27.41 28.70
C PHE A 63 31.86 -25.89 28.71
N PRO A 64 30.86 -25.43 27.92
CA PRO A 64 30.42 -24.04 27.93
C PRO A 64 29.99 -23.55 29.32
N ARG A 65 30.19 -22.26 29.60
CA ARG A 65 29.89 -21.66 30.92
C ARG A 65 28.88 -20.53 30.88
N SER A 66 28.56 -20.01 29.70
CA SER A 66 27.64 -18.89 29.55
C SER A 66 26.20 -19.39 29.38
N GLU A 67 25.34 -19.11 30.36
CA GLU A 67 23.90 -19.37 30.21
C GLU A 67 23.29 -18.58 29.04
N ARG A 68 23.88 -17.42 28.69
CA ARG A 68 23.43 -16.60 27.55
C ARG A 68 23.62 -17.30 26.21
N GLU A 69 24.71 -18.06 26.05
CA GLU A 69 24.97 -18.84 24.83
C GLU A 69 23.98 -20.01 24.71
N ILE A 70 23.67 -20.66 25.84
CA ILE A 70 22.62 -21.71 25.88
C ILE A 70 21.25 -21.12 25.56
N CYS A 71 20.93 -19.94 26.09
CA CYS A 71 19.69 -19.21 25.78
C CYS A 71 19.59 -18.88 24.29
N MET A 72 20.68 -18.41 23.69
CA MET A 72 20.74 -18.12 22.25
C MET A 72 20.42 -19.37 21.41
N TYR A 73 20.85 -20.56 21.79
CA TYR A 73 20.53 -21.78 21.02
C TYR A 73 19.19 -22.45 21.39
N SER A 74 18.41 -21.88 22.31
CA SER A 74 17.15 -22.47 22.78
C SER A 74 15.93 -21.57 22.61
N SER A 75 16.09 -20.29 22.31
CA SER A 75 14.96 -19.36 22.17
C SER A 75 15.24 -18.21 21.20
N PHE A 76 14.18 -17.63 20.65
CA PHE A 76 14.25 -16.35 19.92
C PHE A 76 14.38 -15.20 20.93
N ASN A 77 15.21 -14.20 20.62
CA ASN A 77 15.22 -12.95 21.36
C ASN A 77 14.03 -12.10 20.92
N THR A 78 12.94 -12.08 21.70
CA THR A 78 11.83 -11.14 21.45
C THR A 78 12.28 -9.75 21.87
N GLY A 79 12.83 -8.99 20.92
CA GLY A 79 13.05 -7.56 21.07
C GLY A 79 11.73 -6.86 21.43
N GLY A 80 11.75 -6.05 22.48
CA GLY A 80 10.55 -5.56 23.17
C GLY A 80 9.71 -4.49 22.45
N GLU A 81 9.64 -4.42 21.12
CA GLU A 81 9.01 -3.28 20.44
C GLU A 81 7.77 -3.54 19.55
N GLU A 82 7.29 -4.78 19.35
CA GLU A 82 6.08 -4.97 18.49
C GLU A 82 4.98 -5.87 19.06
N SER A 83 4.97 -6.16 20.37
CA SER A 83 3.96 -7.04 20.99
C SER A 83 2.98 -6.34 21.94
N ALA A 84 2.93 -5.01 21.95
CA ALA A 84 2.07 -4.27 22.87
C ALA A 84 0.56 -4.21 22.47
N SER A 85 0.15 -4.77 21.32
CA SER A 85 -1.23 -4.62 20.81
C SER A 85 -2.07 -5.90 20.72
N SER A 86 -1.65 -7.01 21.33
CA SER A 86 -2.52 -8.18 21.51
C SER A 86 -2.53 -8.61 22.96
N GLY A 87 -3.63 -8.30 23.66
CA GLY A 87 -3.85 -8.63 25.07
C GLY A 87 -4.04 -10.12 25.33
N GLU A 88 -3.01 -10.93 25.10
CA GLU A 88 -2.90 -12.30 25.61
C GLU A 88 -1.51 -12.49 26.23
N ASN A 89 -1.44 -12.39 27.55
CA ASN A 89 -0.27 -12.65 28.41
C ASN A 89 0.09 -14.16 28.48
N VAL A 90 -0.07 -14.93 27.40
CA VAL A 90 -0.13 -16.41 27.47
C VAL A 90 1.19 -17.15 27.13
N ASP A 91 2.27 -16.50 26.67
CA ASP A 91 3.41 -17.25 26.10
C ASP A 91 4.81 -17.00 26.69
N GLU A 92 4.95 -16.24 27.78
CA GLU A 92 6.28 -16.06 28.42
C GLU A 92 6.79 -17.31 29.15
N THR A 93 5.90 -18.18 29.65
CA THR A 93 6.25 -19.42 30.36
C THR A 93 6.50 -20.61 29.43
N ARG A 94 6.31 -20.45 28.11
CA ARG A 94 6.44 -21.53 27.11
C ARG A 94 7.78 -21.55 26.36
N LEU A 95 8.64 -20.55 26.55
CA LEU A 95 9.96 -20.53 25.92
C LEU A 95 10.83 -21.70 26.41
N PRO A 96 11.48 -22.47 25.52
CA PRO A 96 12.27 -23.66 25.90
C PRO A 96 13.34 -23.36 26.94
N PHE A 97 13.96 -22.17 26.89
CA PHE A 97 14.95 -21.77 27.89
C PHE A 97 14.36 -21.61 29.30
N ARG A 98 13.23 -20.89 29.43
CA ARG A 98 12.55 -20.69 30.73
C ARG A 98 11.98 -22.00 31.27
N ARG A 99 11.39 -22.84 30.40
CA ARG A 99 10.94 -24.19 30.78
C ARG A 99 12.10 -25.06 31.25
N GLY A 100 13.26 -24.98 30.59
CA GLY A 100 14.49 -25.67 31.01
C GLY A 100 14.98 -25.22 32.39
N ILE A 101 14.92 -23.92 32.70
CA ILE A 101 15.21 -23.40 34.05
C ILE A 101 14.23 -23.98 35.08
N ALA A 102 12.93 -23.99 34.77
CA ALA A 102 11.92 -24.51 35.68
C ALA A 102 12.11 -26.01 35.98
N LEU A 103 12.46 -26.82 34.97
CA LEU A 103 12.79 -28.24 35.15
C LEU A 103 14.03 -28.42 36.04
N LEU A 104 15.06 -27.60 35.85
CA LEU A 104 16.25 -27.64 36.69
C LEU A 104 15.95 -27.27 38.15
N GLU A 105 15.20 -26.19 38.38
CA GLU A 105 14.86 -25.69 39.72
C GLU A 105 13.90 -26.63 40.46
N SER A 106 13.09 -27.38 39.72
CA SER A 106 12.19 -28.41 40.27
C SER A 106 12.90 -29.71 40.63
N GLY A 107 14.23 -29.82 40.37
CA GLY A 107 15.00 -31.01 40.67
C GLY A 107 14.72 -32.19 39.73
N CYS A 108 14.27 -31.93 38.50
CA CYS A 108 13.89 -32.95 37.52
C CYS A 108 15.06 -33.56 36.73
N VAL A 109 16.31 -33.25 37.08
CA VAL A 109 17.51 -33.69 36.35
C VAL A 109 18.27 -34.72 37.19
N ASP A 110 18.33 -35.94 36.69
CA ASP A 110 18.89 -37.11 37.38
C ASP A 110 19.95 -37.84 36.52
N ASN A 111 20.69 -38.75 37.16
CA ASN A 111 21.66 -39.64 36.51
C ASN A 111 22.73 -38.93 35.66
N VAL A 112 23.17 -37.75 36.11
CA VAL A 112 24.11 -36.92 35.34
C VAL A 112 25.54 -37.48 35.42
N LEU A 113 26.10 -37.80 34.26
CA LEU A 113 27.44 -38.36 34.11
C LEU A 113 28.19 -37.61 33.01
N GLN A 114 29.43 -37.22 33.29
CA GLN A 114 30.34 -36.71 32.27
C GLN A 114 31.50 -37.69 32.07
N VAL A 115 31.61 -38.26 30.87
CA VAL A 115 32.74 -39.11 30.46
C VAL A 115 33.48 -38.39 29.34
N GLY A 116 34.71 -37.95 29.62
CA GLY A 116 35.46 -37.11 28.70
C GLY A 116 34.65 -35.88 28.26
N PHE A 117 34.52 -35.75 26.95
CA PHE A 117 33.83 -34.65 26.25
C PHE A 117 32.33 -34.93 26.00
N HIS A 118 31.75 -35.90 26.73
CA HIS A 118 30.37 -36.30 26.60
C HIS A 118 29.64 -36.20 27.95
N LEU A 119 28.50 -35.51 27.96
CA LEU A 119 27.63 -35.32 29.11
C LEU A 119 26.30 -36.03 28.85
N SER A 120 25.89 -36.93 29.73
CA SER A 120 24.60 -37.61 29.67
C SER A 120 23.82 -37.43 30.96
N GLY A 121 22.48 -37.51 30.86
CA GLY A 121 21.58 -37.44 31.99
C GLY A 121 20.13 -37.74 31.59
N THR A 122 19.27 -37.92 32.59
CA THR A 122 17.83 -38.12 32.40
C THR A 122 17.07 -36.93 32.95
N VAL A 123 16.14 -36.37 32.17
CA VAL A 123 15.28 -35.27 32.60
C VAL A 123 13.84 -35.77 32.66
N THR A 124 13.24 -35.73 33.85
CA THR A 124 11.88 -36.22 34.11
C THR A 124 10.91 -35.06 34.13
N GLU A 125 10.05 -34.99 33.12
CA GLU A 125 9.02 -33.98 33.04
C GLU A 125 7.78 -34.43 33.84
N PRO A 126 7.36 -33.68 34.87
CA PRO A 126 6.25 -34.08 35.73
C PRO A 126 4.93 -34.06 34.96
N ALA A 127 4.06 -35.03 35.25
CA ALA A 127 2.74 -35.14 34.62
C ALA A 127 1.92 -33.85 34.82
N THR A 128 1.35 -33.36 33.72
CA THR A 128 0.39 -32.24 33.75
C THR A 128 -1.03 -32.78 33.55
N ALA A 129 -2.06 -31.95 33.74
CA ALA A 129 -3.45 -32.36 33.56
C ALA A 129 -3.76 -32.91 32.14
N SER A 130 -2.90 -32.65 31.16
CA SER A 130 -3.04 -33.04 29.76
C SER A 130 -2.03 -34.08 29.24
N GLU A 131 -0.89 -34.28 29.92
CA GLU A 131 0.22 -35.11 29.41
C GLU A 131 0.81 -36.02 30.52
N PRO A 132 1.14 -37.28 30.20
CA PRO A 132 1.76 -38.21 31.15
C PRO A 132 3.19 -37.80 31.51
N GLU A 133 3.69 -38.32 32.63
CA GLU A 133 5.10 -38.18 33.03
C GLU A 133 6.02 -38.73 31.93
N MET A 134 7.02 -37.94 31.55
CA MET A 134 7.93 -38.28 30.45
C MET A 134 9.38 -38.22 30.91
N VAL A 135 10.10 -39.32 30.77
CA VAL A 135 11.54 -39.39 31.06
C VAL A 135 12.31 -39.29 29.75
N CYS A 136 13.06 -38.20 29.58
CA CYS A 136 13.89 -37.98 28.40
C CYS A 136 15.36 -38.28 28.73
N SER A 137 15.95 -39.23 28.00
CA SER A 137 17.41 -39.40 27.98
C SER A 137 18.01 -38.30 27.11
N VAL A 138 18.98 -37.56 27.67
CA VAL A 138 19.65 -36.44 27.01
C VAL A 138 21.14 -36.71 27.00
N ALA A 139 21.77 -36.51 25.84
CA ALA A 139 23.21 -36.59 25.68
C ALA A 139 23.74 -35.38 24.90
N ILE A 140 24.87 -34.85 25.36
CA ILE A 140 25.47 -33.60 24.89
C ILE A 140 26.96 -33.85 24.70
N SER A 141 27.44 -33.74 23.47
CA SER A 141 28.89 -33.69 23.21
C SER A 141 29.32 -32.24 23.11
N PHE A 142 30.53 -31.95 23.57
CA PHE A 142 31.05 -30.59 23.60
C PHE A 142 32.55 -30.58 23.36
N ASP A 143 33.03 -29.48 22.78
CA ASP A 143 34.43 -29.25 22.52
C ASP A 143 34.69 -27.74 22.53
N ARG A 144 35.90 -27.33 22.91
CA ARG A 144 36.34 -25.93 22.91
C ARG A 144 35.34 -24.90 23.49
N CYS A 145 34.71 -25.25 24.61
CA CYS A 145 33.67 -24.48 25.30
C CYS A 145 32.35 -24.33 24.52
N LYS A 146 32.06 -25.21 23.56
CA LYS A 146 30.85 -25.19 22.74
C LYS A 146 30.19 -26.56 22.73
N ILE A 147 28.86 -26.59 22.66
CA ILE A 147 28.13 -27.83 22.43
C ILE A 147 28.24 -28.16 20.94
N THR A 148 28.75 -29.35 20.61
CA THR A 148 28.99 -29.79 19.22
C THR A 148 27.91 -30.75 18.72
N SER A 149 27.24 -31.48 19.61
CA SER A 149 26.03 -32.22 19.30
C SER A 149 25.11 -32.38 20.49
N VAL A 150 23.81 -32.52 20.22
CA VAL A 150 22.78 -32.80 21.23
C VAL A 150 21.87 -33.91 20.72
N THR A 151 21.47 -34.80 21.62
CA THR A 151 20.44 -35.80 21.36
C THR A 151 19.50 -35.85 22.55
N CYS A 152 18.19 -35.94 22.27
CA CYS A 152 17.17 -36.00 23.29
C CYS A 152 16.03 -36.94 22.88
N GLY A 153 15.58 -37.78 23.81
CA GLY A 153 14.45 -38.69 23.63
C GLY A 153 13.07 -38.02 23.52
N CYS A 154 12.98 -36.69 23.57
CA CYS A 154 11.71 -35.96 23.56
C CYS A 154 10.99 -35.91 22.19
N GLY A 155 11.67 -36.30 21.11
CA GLY A 155 11.12 -36.24 19.76
C GLY A 155 10.95 -34.82 19.19
N ASN A 156 11.57 -33.80 19.81
CA ASN A 156 11.52 -32.43 19.32
C ASN A 156 12.18 -32.31 17.94
N LYS A 157 11.48 -31.68 16.99
CA LYS A 157 11.94 -31.40 15.62
C LYS A 157 12.04 -29.89 15.38
N ASP A 158 12.54 -29.16 16.36
CA ASP A 158 12.79 -27.73 16.22
C ASP A 158 14.27 -27.49 15.93
N ILE A 159 14.59 -26.35 15.31
CA ILE A 159 15.96 -25.88 15.07
C ILE A 159 16.69 -25.64 16.41
N PHE A 160 15.93 -25.25 17.45
CA PHE A 160 16.46 -24.86 18.75
C PHE A 160 16.47 -26.01 19.76
N TYR A 161 17.38 -25.91 20.75
CA TYR A 161 17.49 -26.88 21.83
C TYR A 161 16.20 -26.95 22.64
N CYS A 162 15.72 -28.17 22.89
CA CYS A 162 14.55 -28.37 23.73
C CYS A 162 14.84 -28.05 25.21
N ALA A 163 13.78 -27.90 26.00
CA ALA A 163 13.88 -27.61 27.43
C ALA A 163 14.71 -28.65 28.21
N HIS A 164 14.69 -29.93 27.82
CA HIS A 164 15.48 -30.98 28.47
C HIS A 164 16.99 -30.82 28.23
N VAL A 165 17.39 -30.47 27.00
CA VAL A 165 18.79 -30.15 26.67
C VAL A 165 19.25 -28.92 27.44
N VAL A 166 18.40 -27.89 27.54
CA VAL A 166 18.68 -26.69 28.34
C VAL A 166 18.85 -27.07 29.81
N ALA A 167 17.93 -27.85 30.39
CA ALA A 167 17.97 -28.24 31.80
C ALA A 167 19.26 -28.99 32.16
N LEU A 168 19.66 -29.98 31.35
CA LEU A 168 20.91 -30.72 31.55
C LEU A 168 22.15 -29.82 31.39
N SER A 169 22.14 -28.94 30.38
CA SER A 169 23.23 -27.98 30.16
C SER A 169 23.39 -27.03 31.35
N LEU A 170 22.29 -26.46 31.83
CA LEU A 170 22.27 -25.55 32.97
C LEU A 170 22.62 -26.26 34.28
N TYR A 171 22.23 -27.54 34.46
CA TYR A 171 22.67 -28.35 35.60
C TYR A 171 24.20 -28.40 35.65
N ARG A 172 24.85 -28.69 34.51
CA ARG A 172 26.32 -28.75 34.42
C ARG A 172 27.00 -27.38 34.61
N VAL A 173 26.34 -26.27 34.26
CA VAL A 173 26.84 -24.90 34.47
C VAL A 173 26.70 -24.46 35.93
N ARG A 174 25.53 -24.64 36.53
CA ARG A 174 25.20 -24.16 37.89
C ARG A 174 25.73 -25.07 38.99
N GLN A 175 25.79 -26.38 38.75
CA GLN A 175 26.22 -27.39 39.74
C GLN A 175 27.37 -28.27 39.23
N PRO A 176 28.52 -27.68 38.82
CA PRO A 176 29.60 -28.43 38.17
C PRO A 176 30.32 -29.43 39.09
N GLU A 177 30.26 -29.23 40.41
CA GLU A 177 30.90 -30.13 41.39
C GLU A 177 30.07 -31.39 41.69
N GLN A 178 28.77 -31.36 41.40
CA GLN A 178 27.88 -32.52 41.61
C GLN A 178 27.95 -33.52 40.45
N VAL A 179 28.44 -33.08 39.28
CA VAL A 179 28.58 -33.94 38.10
C VAL A 179 29.80 -34.83 38.24
N LYS A 180 29.59 -36.15 38.18
CA LYS A 180 30.67 -37.12 38.23
C LYS A 180 31.45 -37.10 36.91
N LEU A 181 32.70 -36.63 36.98
CA LEU A 181 33.61 -36.51 35.85
C LEU A 181 34.55 -37.72 35.75
N HIS A 182 34.54 -38.39 34.61
CA HIS A 182 35.51 -39.41 34.19
C HIS A 182 36.31 -38.91 32.98
N LEU A 183 37.53 -39.44 32.82
CA LEU A 183 38.32 -39.25 31.59
C LEU A 183 37.64 -39.97 30.41
N PRO A 184 38.06 -39.71 29.14
CA PRO A 184 37.59 -40.49 28.00
C PRO A 184 37.68 -42.00 28.25
N ILE A 185 36.73 -42.75 27.72
CA ILE A 185 36.60 -44.19 28.00
C ILE A 185 37.82 -44.96 27.49
N SER A 186 38.46 -44.50 26.42
CA SER A 186 39.76 -45.02 25.93
C SER A 186 40.83 -45.06 27.02
N GLU A 187 40.93 -44.02 27.85
CA GLU A 187 41.88 -43.96 28.96
C GLU A 187 41.56 -45.01 30.04
N THR A 188 40.27 -45.23 30.29
CA THR A 188 39.79 -46.25 31.22
C THR A 188 40.08 -47.65 30.69
N LEU A 189 39.89 -47.88 29.38
CA LEU A 189 40.18 -49.15 28.71
C LEU A 189 41.69 -49.44 28.66
N PHE A 190 42.52 -48.41 28.44
CA PHE A 190 43.98 -48.53 28.42
C PHE A 190 44.56 -48.93 29.80
N GLN A 191 43.92 -48.51 30.89
CA GLN A 191 44.31 -48.89 32.25
C GLN A 191 43.91 -50.33 32.62
N MET A 192 42.98 -50.96 31.90
CA MET A 192 42.52 -52.32 32.19
C MET A 192 43.51 -53.36 31.66
N ASN A 193 43.79 -54.39 32.47
CA ASN A 193 44.49 -55.56 31.97
C ASN A 193 43.54 -56.47 31.16
N ARG A 194 44.11 -57.47 30.46
CA ARG A 194 43.37 -58.39 29.59
C ARG A 194 42.17 -59.06 30.29
N ASP A 195 42.34 -59.52 31.53
CA ASP A 195 41.30 -60.22 32.28
C ASP A 195 40.17 -59.28 32.74
N GLN A 196 40.51 -58.04 33.09
CA GLN A 196 39.54 -56.99 33.41
C GLN A 196 38.75 -56.56 32.17
N LEU A 197 39.42 -56.39 31.02
CA LEU A 197 38.77 -56.05 29.76
C LEU A 197 37.82 -57.16 29.30
N GLN A 198 38.23 -58.43 29.41
CA GLN A 198 37.38 -59.58 29.11
C GLN A 198 36.13 -59.60 30.01
N LYS A 199 36.28 -59.37 31.32
CA LYS A 199 35.14 -59.25 32.23
C LYS A 199 34.23 -58.08 31.83
N PHE A 200 34.79 -56.90 31.57
CA PHE A 200 34.05 -55.72 31.16
C PHE A 200 33.15 -56.00 29.95
N VAL A 201 33.70 -56.59 28.88
CA VAL A 201 32.94 -56.95 27.67
C VAL A 201 31.85 -57.99 27.98
N GLN A 202 32.14 -59.02 28.78
CA GLN A 202 31.15 -60.05 29.16
C GLN A 202 29.98 -59.45 29.95
N TYR A 203 30.26 -58.55 30.90
CA TYR A 203 29.22 -57.86 31.66
C TYR A 203 28.43 -56.89 30.79
N LEU A 204 29.08 -56.15 29.88
CA LEU A 204 28.41 -55.25 28.94
C LEU A 204 27.41 -56.00 28.05
N ILE A 205 27.84 -57.14 27.48
CA ILE A 205 26.97 -58.00 26.67
C ILE A 205 25.83 -58.57 27.52
N THR A 206 26.08 -58.96 28.77
CA THR A 206 25.03 -59.50 29.64
C THR A 206 23.96 -58.44 29.95
N VAL A 207 24.38 -57.22 30.30
CA VAL A 207 23.48 -56.12 30.67
C VAL A 207 22.66 -55.64 29.47
N HIS A 208 23.27 -55.49 28.29
CA HIS A 208 22.62 -54.99 27.08
C HIS A 208 22.53 -56.05 25.96
N HIS A 209 22.21 -57.31 26.31
CA HIS A 209 22.23 -58.42 25.36
C HIS A 209 21.26 -58.26 24.18
N THR A 210 20.18 -57.48 24.34
CA THR A 210 19.22 -57.22 23.25
C THR A 210 19.73 -56.20 22.22
N GLU A 211 20.52 -55.23 22.65
CA GLU A 211 20.98 -54.11 21.81
C GLU A 211 22.40 -54.31 21.28
N VAL A 212 23.27 -54.90 22.10
CA VAL A 212 24.72 -54.97 21.83
C VAL A 212 25.14 -56.31 21.23
N LEU A 213 24.44 -57.42 21.53
CA LEU A 213 24.89 -58.77 21.14
C LEU A 213 25.08 -58.95 19.61
N PRO A 214 24.14 -58.53 18.73
CA PRO A 214 24.34 -58.67 17.29
C PRO A 214 25.57 -57.90 16.80
N THR A 215 25.74 -56.68 17.29
CA THR A 215 26.88 -55.80 16.95
C THR A 215 28.19 -56.36 17.50
N ALA A 216 28.20 -56.82 18.75
CA ALA A 216 29.36 -57.42 19.39
C ALA A 216 29.80 -58.71 18.68
N GLN A 217 28.87 -59.56 18.25
CA GLN A 217 29.19 -60.76 17.46
C GLN A 217 29.79 -60.39 16.10
N LYS A 218 29.19 -59.42 15.39
CA LYS A 218 29.73 -58.91 14.12
C LYS A 218 31.17 -58.39 14.29
N LEU A 219 31.42 -57.56 15.31
CA LEU A 219 32.76 -57.03 15.58
C LEU A 219 33.75 -58.14 15.98
N ALA A 220 33.31 -59.14 16.75
CA ALA A 220 34.15 -60.28 17.10
C ALA A 220 34.55 -61.10 15.86
N ASP A 221 33.61 -61.36 14.95
CA ASP A 221 33.87 -62.07 13.69
C ASP A 221 34.85 -61.27 12.79
N GLU A 222 34.70 -59.94 12.74
CA GLU A 222 35.61 -59.06 12.00
C GLU A 222 37.02 -59.05 12.62
N ILE A 223 37.17 -58.95 13.95
CA ILE A 223 38.48 -58.96 14.62
C ILE A 223 39.20 -60.30 14.45
N LEU A 224 38.46 -61.42 14.49
CA LEU A 224 39.04 -62.76 14.30
C LEU A 224 39.46 -63.04 12.84
N SER A 225 38.95 -62.26 11.88
CA SER A 225 39.32 -62.34 10.47
C SER A 225 40.63 -61.58 10.19
N GLN A 226 41.64 -62.29 9.67
CA GLN A 226 42.99 -61.72 9.45
C GLN A 226 43.05 -60.57 8.42
N ASN A 227 42.07 -60.47 7.51
CA ASN A 227 42.06 -59.49 6.42
C ASN A 227 41.08 -58.33 6.65
N SER A 228 40.48 -58.23 7.83
CA SER A 228 39.50 -57.19 8.13
C SER A 228 40.14 -55.81 8.29
N GLU A 229 39.40 -54.77 7.90
CA GLU A 229 39.84 -53.37 8.02
C GLU A 229 40.05 -52.97 9.49
N ILE A 230 39.32 -53.58 10.44
CA ILE A 230 39.44 -53.29 11.88
C ILE A 230 40.82 -53.65 12.44
N ASN A 231 41.51 -54.64 11.85
CA ASN A 231 42.87 -55.04 12.23
C ASN A 231 43.96 -54.18 11.54
N GLN A 232 43.59 -53.34 10.56
CA GLN A 232 44.50 -52.42 9.87
C GLN A 232 44.58 -51.05 10.56
N VAL A 233 43.65 -50.74 11.45
CA VAL A 233 43.61 -49.51 12.24
C VAL A 233 44.01 -49.78 13.70
N HIS A 234 44.60 -48.79 14.37
CA HIS A 234 45.03 -48.91 15.77
C HIS A 234 43.87 -49.06 16.78
N GLY A 235 42.65 -48.73 16.38
CA GLY A 235 41.43 -48.84 17.19
C GLY A 235 40.27 -48.05 16.58
N ALA A 236 39.06 -48.26 17.09
CA ALA A 236 37.90 -47.44 16.75
C ALA A 236 38.00 -46.05 17.42
N PRO A 237 37.48 -44.98 16.79
CA PRO A 237 37.47 -43.65 17.39
C PRO A 237 36.63 -43.64 18.67
N ASP A 238 37.19 -43.08 19.75
CA ASP A 238 36.50 -42.97 21.03
C ASP A 238 35.46 -41.83 20.99
N PRO A 239 34.15 -42.11 21.15
CA PRO A 239 33.11 -41.09 21.12
C PRO A 239 33.16 -40.09 22.30
N THR A 240 33.97 -40.36 23.31
CA THR A 240 34.18 -39.52 24.51
C THR A 240 35.51 -38.76 24.50
N ALA A 241 36.38 -38.97 23.50
CA ALA A 241 37.69 -38.32 23.39
C ALA A 241 37.65 -36.87 22.87
N GLY A 242 36.47 -36.40 22.46
CA GLY A 242 36.28 -35.04 21.94
C GLY A 242 36.44 -34.96 20.42
N ALA A 243 36.39 -33.73 19.90
CA ALA A 243 36.42 -33.48 18.46
C ALA A 243 37.83 -33.62 17.87
N SER A 244 37.90 -33.98 16.59
CA SER A 244 39.14 -34.11 15.83
C SER A 244 39.82 -32.76 15.58
N VAL A 245 41.07 -32.77 15.14
CA VAL A 245 41.78 -31.54 14.72
C VAL A 245 41.13 -30.89 13.49
N ASP A 246 40.51 -31.69 12.62
CA ASP A 246 39.86 -31.23 11.39
C ASP A 246 38.42 -30.77 11.62
N ASP A 247 37.84 -31.05 12.79
CA ASP A 247 36.46 -30.67 13.13
C ASP A 247 36.32 -29.16 13.37
N GLU A 248 35.25 -28.59 12.82
CA GLU A 248 34.94 -27.17 12.96
C GLU A 248 34.66 -26.77 14.42
N ASN A 249 35.21 -25.62 14.84
CA ASN A 249 34.94 -25.04 16.15
C ASN A 249 33.65 -24.20 16.12
N CYS A 250 32.50 -24.84 15.97
CA CYS A 250 31.18 -24.19 15.93
C CYS A 250 30.22 -24.81 16.95
N TRP A 251 29.22 -24.04 17.35
CA TRP A 251 28.09 -24.57 18.10
C TRP A 251 27.25 -25.51 17.22
N HIS A 252 26.56 -26.46 17.84
CA HIS A 252 25.66 -27.36 17.15
C HIS A 252 24.47 -26.60 16.58
N LEU A 253 24.25 -26.75 15.28
CA LEU A 253 23.09 -26.28 14.53
C LEU A 253 22.68 -27.40 13.58
N ASP A 254 21.43 -27.85 13.69
CA ASP A 254 20.88 -28.91 12.85
C ASP A 254 20.57 -28.34 11.45
N GLU A 255 21.44 -28.63 10.49
CA GLU A 255 21.33 -28.10 9.13
C GLU A 255 20.13 -28.66 8.38
N GLU A 256 19.83 -29.95 8.56
CA GLU A 256 18.68 -30.62 7.93
C GLU A 256 17.39 -29.99 8.44
N GLN A 257 17.28 -29.78 9.76
CA GLN A 257 16.09 -29.17 10.35
C GLN A 257 15.91 -27.71 9.92
N VAL A 258 16.98 -26.93 9.81
CA VAL A 258 16.91 -25.55 9.28
C VAL A 258 16.38 -25.56 7.84
N GLN A 259 16.92 -26.43 6.98
CA GLN A 259 16.49 -26.53 5.59
C GLN A 259 15.01 -26.96 5.48
N GLU A 260 14.60 -27.99 6.23
CA GLU A 260 13.22 -28.47 6.23
C GLU A 260 12.23 -27.41 6.72
N GLN A 261 12.53 -26.72 7.83
CA GLN A 261 11.65 -25.69 8.37
C GLN A 261 11.52 -24.49 7.43
N VAL A 262 12.62 -24.01 6.86
CA VAL A 262 12.57 -22.89 5.89
C VAL A 262 11.76 -23.30 4.65
N LYS A 263 11.96 -24.53 4.14
CA LYS A 263 11.18 -25.07 3.03
C LYS A 263 9.69 -25.16 3.37
N LEU A 264 9.33 -25.59 4.57
CA LEU A 264 7.95 -25.63 5.05
C LEU A 264 7.35 -24.22 5.10
N PHE A 265 8.05 -23.23 5.68
CA PHE A 265 7.59 -21.85 5.74
C PHE A 265 7.39 -21.23 4.35
N LEU A 266 8.29 -21.52 3.40
CA LEU A 266 8.14 -21.08 2.01
C LEU A 266 6.94 -21.75 1.32
N SER A 267 6.68 -23.04 1.57
CA SER A 267 5.60 -23.80 0.93
C SER A 267 4.19 -23.48 1.42
N GLN A 268 4.03 -23.05 2.68
CA GLN A 268 2.74 -22.69 3.27
C GLN A 268 2.25 -21.35 2.68
N GLY A 269 1.44 -21.43 1.63
CA GLY A 269 0.96 -20.30 0.81
C GLY A 269 0.04 -19.25 1.50
N GLY A 270 0.06 -19.14 2.83
CA GLY A 270 -0.64 -18.12 3.61
C GLY A 270 0.34 -17.15 4.28
N TYR A 271 0.75 -16.09 3.58
CA TYR A 271 1.80 -15.12 3.97
C TYR A 271 1.49 -14.21 5.18
N HIS A 272 0.63 -14.64 6.11
CA HIS A 272 0.39 -13.93 7.37
C HIS A 272 1.08 -14.58 8.58
N GLY A 273 1.35 -15.91 8.54
CA GLY A 273 2.08 -16.62 9.58
C GLY A 273 3.54 -16.92 9.21
N SER A 274 3.78 -17.47 8.01
CA SER A 274 5.11 -17.95 7.58
C SER A 274 6.13 -16.83 7.37
N GLY A 275 5.71 -15.66 6.87
CA GLY A 275 6.60 -14.50 6.72
C GLY A 275 7.15 -13.99 8.05
N LYS A 276 6.33 -14.01 9.12
CA LYS A 276 6.78 -13.64 10.46
C LYS A 276 7.83 -14.62 10.99
N GLN A 277 7.64 -15.92 10.76
CA GLN A 277 8.60 -16.95 11.16
C GLN A 277 9.95 -16.80 10.44
N LEU A 278 9.94 -16.48 9.14
CA LEU A 278 11.17 -16.20 8.40
C LEU A 278 11.89 -14.93 8.91
N ASN A 279 11.16 -13.87 9.23
CA ASN A 279 11.75 -12.68 9.87
C ASN A 279 12.34 -12.97 11.25
N LEU A 280 11.74 -13.88 12.02
CA LEU A 280 12.33 -14.35 13.28
C LEU A 280 13.64 -15.10 13.06
N LEU A 281 13.76 -15.91 12.00
CA LEU A 281 15.03 -16.55 11.63
C LEU A 281 16.08 -15.52 11.20
N PHE A 282 15.71 -14.48 10.44
CA PHE A 282 16.62 -13.37 10.10
C PHE A 282 17.09 -12.61 11.35
N SER A 283 16.18 -12.35 12.28
CA SER A 283 16.51 -11.76 13.58
C SER A 283 17.47 -12.66 14.37
N LYS A 284 17.28 -13.98 14.32
CA LYS A 284 18.18 -14.96 14.92
C LYS A 284 19.58 -14.93 14.29
N VAL A 285 19.66 -14.84 12.97
CA VAL A 285 20.94 -14.66 12.26
C VAL A 285 21.64 -13.39 12.77
N ARG A 286 20.94 -12.25 12.88
CA ARG A 286 21.54 -11.02 13.44
C ARG A 286 22.02 -11.19 14.88
N GLU A 287 21.27 -11.91 15.72
CA GLU A 287 21.68 -12.23 17.09
C GLU A 287 22.97 -13.06 17.13
N MET A 288 23.06 -14.09 16.28
CA MET A 288 24.27 -14.91 16.14
C MET A 288 25.47 -14.09 15.65
N LEU A 289 25.27 -13.22 14.65
CA LEU A 289 26.31 -12.30 14.17
C LEU A 289 26.78 -11.34 15.28
N LYS A 290 25.86 -10.85 16.12
CA LYS A 290 26.16 -9.94 17.24
C LYS A 290 27.05 -10.61 18.29
N MET A 291 26.86 -11.92 18.49
CA MET A 291 27.69 -12.76 19.34
C MET A 291 28.96 -13.27 18.64
N ARG A 292 29.19 -12.86 17.38
CA ARG A 292 30.33 -13.25 16.54
C ARG A 292 30.41 -14.76 16.32
N ASP A 293 29.25 -15.39 16.25
CA ASP A 293 29.11 -16.81 15.99
C ASP A 293 29.19 -17.09 14.48
N SER A 294 30.00 -18.08 14.10
CA SER A 294 30.11 -18.55 12.72
C SER A 294 28.80 -19.12 12.17
N ASN A 295 27.91 -19.61 13.05
CA ASN A 295 26.61 -20.15 12.66
C ASN A 295 25.68 -19.10 12.08
N GLY A 296 25.87 -17.80 12.36
CA GLY A 296 25.06 -16.76 11.72
C GLY A 296 25.18 -16.79 10.18
N ALA A 297 26.41 -16.86 9.67
CA ALA A 297 26.65 -16.97 8.23
C ALA A 297 26.24 -18.33 7.66
N ARG A 298 26.45 -19.42 8.41
CA ARG A 298 26.05 -20.77 8.00
C ARG A 298 24.53 -20.91 7.89
N MET A 299 23.80 -20.44 8.89
CA MET A 299 22.34 -20.42 8.89
C MET A 299 21.77 -19.59 7.73
N LEU A 300 22.34 -18.40 7.47
CA LEU A 300 21.90 -17.59 6.32
C LEU A 300 22.17 -18.28 4.98
N THR A 301 23.28 -19.04 4.89
CA THR A 301 23.59 -19.85 3.71
C THR A 301 22.49 -20.87 3.44
N LEU A 302 22.11 -21.65 4.45
CA LEU A 302 21.04 -22.64 4.35
C LEU A 302 19.70 -22.00 3.99
N ILE A 303 19.34 -20.87 4.61
CA ILE A 303 18.13 -20.12 4.28
C ILE A 303 18.17 -19.68 2.81
N THR A 304 19.28 -19.10 2.36
CA THR A 304 19.43 -18.59 0.99
C THR A 304 19.30 -19.71 -0.05
N GLU A 305 19.84 -20.88 0.23
CA GLU A 305 19.72 -22.05 -0.64
C GLU A 305 18.26 -22.50 -0.79
N GLN A 306 17.49 -22.52 0.31
CA GLN A 306 16.07 -22.86 0.25
C GLN A 306 15.24 -21.81 -0.49
N PHE A 307 15.57 -20.52 -0.34
CA PHE A 307 14.95 -19.44 -1.12
C PHE A 307 15.24 -19.59 -2.62
N MET A 308 16.49 -19.89 -3.00
CA MET A 308 16.87 -20.12 -4.40
C MET A 308 16.26 -21.39 -4.99
N ALA A 309 15.93 -22.38 -4.15
CA ALA A 309 15.27 -23.63 -4.55
C ALA A 309 13.73 -23.53 -4.66
N ASP A 310 13.13 -22.37 -4.35
CA ASP A 310 11.68 -22.19 -4.40
C ASP A 310 11.16 -22.27 -5.85
N PRO A 311 10.29 -23.25 -6.17
CA PRO A 311 9.79 -23.43 -7.54
C PRO A 311 8.97 -22.24 -8.04
N ARG A 312 8.44 -21.38 -7.15
CA ARG A 312 7.65 -20.20 -7.53
C ARG A 312 8.47 -19.14 -8.25
N LEU A 313 9.78 -19.05 -8.00
CA LEU A 313 10.66 -18.11 -8.70
C LEU A 313 10.67 -18.37 -10.22
N ALA A 314 10.72 -19.65 -10.60
CA ALA A 314 10.63 -20.05 -12.00
C ALA A 314 9.25 -19.75 -12.59
N LEU A 315 8.16 -19.97 -11.82
CA LEU A 315 6.79 -19.70 -12.25
C LEU A 315 6.54 -18.20 -12.49
N TRP A 316 6.95 -17.33 -11.56
CA TRP A 316 6.81 -15.87 -11.69
C TRP A 316 7.56 -15.34 -12.92
N ARG A 317 8.78 -15.85 -13.16
CA ARG A 317 9.56 -15.50 -14.35
C ARG A 317 8.89 -15.99 -15.64
N GLN A 318 8.41 -17.23 -15.69
CA GLN A 318 7.74 -17.80 -16.88
C GLN A 318 6.42 -17.09 -17.21
N GLN A 319 5.65 -16.70 -16.20
CA GLN A 319 4.35 -16.04 -16.37
C GLN A 319 4.44 -14.52 -16.53
N GLY A 320 5.63 -13.93 -16.31
CA GLY A 320 5.81 -12.48 -16.26
C GLY A 320 5.02 -11.82 -15.12
N THR A 321 4.65 -12.59 -14.09
CA THR A 321 3.91 -12.10 -12.93
C THR A 321 4.88 -11.59 -11.87
N THR A 322 4.55 -10.47 -11.24
CA THR A 322 5.39 -9.90 -10.18
C THR A 322 5.24 -10.69 -8.89
N MET A 323 6.34 -10.84 -8.15
CA MET A 323 6.31 -11.39 -6.79
C MET A 323 5.42 -10.55 -5.87
N THR A 324 4.85 -11.19 -4.84
CA THR A 324 4.14 -10.44 -3.80
C THR A 324 5.09 -9.56 -3.00
N ASP A 325 4.63 -8.37 -2.56
CA ASP A 325 5.47 -7.40 -1.85
C ASP A 325 6.12 -7.97 -0.59
N LYS A 326 5.36 -8.74 0.19
CA LYS A 326 5.86 -9.36 1.43
C LYS A 326 7.00 -10.33 1.16
N TYR A 327 6.88 -11.17 0.12
CA TYR A 327 7.94 -12.10 -0.23
C TYR A 327 9.20 -11.36 -0.73
N ARG A 328 9.00 -10.24 -1.41
CA ARG A 328 10.09 -9.40 -1.91
C ARG A 328 10.83 -8.65 -0.79
N GLN A 329 10.12 -8.25 0.27
CA GLN A 329 10.75 -7.74 1.50
C GLN A 329 11.70 -8.76 2.15
N LEU A 330 11.35 -10.05 2.14
CA LEU A 330 12.24 -11.10 2.66
C LEU A 330 13.56 -11.17 1.87
N TRP A 331 13.49 -10.99 0.55
CA TRP A 331 14.68 -10.92 -0.31
C TRP A 331 15.52 -9.66 -0.05
N ASP A 332 14.87 -8.52 0.20
CA ASP A 332 15.56 -7.28 0.58
C ASP A 332 16.33 -7.47 1.90
N GLU A 333 15.70 -8.08 2.91
CA GLU A 333 16.34 -8.36 4.20
C GLU A 333 17.47 -9.38 4.06
N LEU A 334 17.27 -10.43 3.28
CA LEU A 334 18.31 -11.42 2.97
C LEU A 334 19.53 -10.76 2.31
N GLY A 335 19.32 -9.86 1.34
CA GLY A 335 20.38 -9.07 0.73
C GLY A 335 21.15 -8.19 1.72
N ALA A 336 20.42 -7.52 2.63
CA ALA A 336 21.03 -6.71 3.69
C ALA A 336 21.84 -7.54 4.72
N LEU A 337 21.41 -8.76 5.03
CA LEU A 337 22.18 -9.66 5.91
C LEU A 337 23.48 -10.13 5.26
N TRP A 338 23.46 -10.45 3.97
CA TRP A 338 24.68 -10.78 3.23
C TRP A 338 25.67 -9.61 3.17
N MET A 339 25.17 -8.38 3.05
CA MET A 339 26.00 -7.18 3.19
C MET A 339 26.69 -7.15 4.56
N CYS A 340 25.97 -7.41 5.65
CA CYS A 340 26.54 -7.44 7.00
C CYS A 340 27.62 -8.53 7.16
N ILE A 341 27.41 -9.72 6.61
CA ILE A 341 28.38 -10.83 6.69
C ILE A 341 29.67 -10.49 5.93
N VAL A 342 29.55 -10.03 4.69
CA VAL A 342 30.71 -9.71 3.83
C VAL A 342 31.50 -8.53 4.41
N LEU A 343 30.82 -7.55 5.01
CA LEU A 343 31.45 -6.40 5.66
C LEU A 343 31.93 -6.68 7.09
N ASN A 344 31.98 -7.92 7.56
CA ASN A 344 32.54 -8.24 8.87
C ASN A 344 34.01 -7.74 8.98
N PRO A 345 34.33 -6.82 9.93
CA PRO A 345 35.69 -6.29 10.07
C PRO A 345 36.76 -7.33 10.38
N HIS A 346 36.36 -8.45 10.99
CA HIS A 346 37.26 -9.53 11.43
C HIS A 346 37.17 -10.77 10.53
N CYS A 347 36.57 -10.64 9.35
CA CYS A 347 36.49 -11.72 8.38
C CYS A 347 37.88 -12.16 7.91
N LYS A 348 38.12 -13.48 7.91
CA LYS A 348 39.31 -14.04 7.26
C LYS A 348 39.20 -13.87 5.74
N PRO A 349 40.29 -13.52 5.02
CA PRO A 349 40.24 -13.30 3.57
C PRO A 349 39.79 -14.55 2.80
N GLU A 350 40.16 -15.74 3.27
CA GLU A 350 39.75 -17.03 2.69
C GLU A 350 38.23 -17.25 2.75
N GLN A 351 37.61 -16.92 3.89
CA GLN A 351 36.16 -17.01 4.08
C GLN A 351 35.43 -16.01 3.18
N LYS A 352 35.93 -14.77 3.11
CA LYS A 352 35.40 -13.73 2.21
C LYS A 352 35.43 -14.18 0.75
N ALA A 353 36.54 -14.80 0.32
CA ALA A 353 36.69 -15.34 -1.03
C ALA A 353 35.74 -16.52 -1.31
N ALA A 354 35.44 -17.35 -0.30
CA ALA A 354 34.44 -18.41 -0.41
C ALA A 354 33.02 -17.84 -0.59
N TRP A 355 32.61 -16.87 0.22
CA TRP A 355 31.31 -16.21 0.09
C TRP A 355 31.17 -15.46 -1.23
N LEU A 356 32.22 -14.78 -1.70
CA LEU A 356 32.22 -14.12 -3.01
C LEU A 356 31.95 -15.11 -4.15
N ARG A 357 32.55 -16.31 -4.11
CA ARG A 357 32.27 -17.36 -5.11
C ARG A 357 30.82 -17.83 -5.05
N GLN A 358 30.27 -17.98 -3.84
CA GLN A 358 28.89 -18.44 -3.63
C GLN A 358 27.86 -17.39 -4.07
N LEU A 359 28.06 -16.12 -3.70
CA LEU A 359 27.21 -15.00 -4.13
C LEU A 359 27.23 -14.85 -5.66
N LYS A 360 28.41 -14.96 -6.30
CA LYS A 360 28.51 -14.96 -7.77
C LYS A 360 27.75 -16.12 -8.41
N LYS A 361 27.81 -17.32 -7.82
CA LYS A 361 27.05 -18.48 -8.27
C LYS A 361 25.54 -18.18 -8.21
N TRP A 362 25.01 -17.71 -7.08
CA TRP A 362 23.58 -17.39 -6.96
C TRP A 362 23.15 -16.23 -7.89
N ASN A 363 23.96 -15.18 -8.01
CA ASN A 363 23.69 -14.03 -8.89
C ASN A 363 23.63 -14.42 -10.38
N SER A 364 24.34 -15.49 -10.78
CA SER A 364 24.31 -16.00 -12.16
C SER A 364 23.10 -16.89 -12.48
N VAL A 365 22.28 -17.25 -11.47
CA VAL A 365 21.08 -18.06 -11.69
C VAL A 365 19.98 -17.15 -12.22
N ASP A 366 19.41 -17.49 -13.38
CA ASP A 366 18.37 -16.68 -14.03
C ASP A 366 17.15 -16.41 -13.13
N VAL A 367 16.76 -17.35 -12.27
CA VAL A 367 15.60 -17.13 -11.37
C VAL A 367 15.88 -16.18 -10.21
N CYS A 368 17.12 -15.70 -10.05
CA CYS A 368 17.50 -14.77 -8.98
C CYS A 368 16.73 -13.43 -9.11
N PRO A 369 16.04 -12.98 -8.06
CA PRO A 369 15.31 -11.72 -8.09
C PRO A 369 16.18 -10.50 -8.42
N LEU A 370 15.66 -9.67 -9.31
CA LEU A 370 16.21 -8.34 -9.59
C LEU A 370 16.02 -7.43 -8.38
N GLU A 371 16.91 -6.45 -8.22
CA GLU A 371 16.89 -5.46 -7.14
C GLU A 371 15.64 -4.55 -7.20
N ASP A 372 15.31 -4.03 -8.39
CA ASP A 372 14.20 -3.08 -8.61
C ASP A 372 12.85 -3.75 -8.91
N GLY A 373 12.88 -5.03 -9.32
CA GLY A 373 11.69 -5.88 -9.44
C GLY A 373 10.98 -5.88 -10.76
N ASN A 374 11.54 -5.20 -11.76
CA ASN A 374 11.06 -5.25 -13.12
C ASN A 374 11.58 -6.49 -13.85
N HIS A 375 10.76 -7.53 -13.97
CA HIS A 375 11.00 -8.63 -14.93
C HIS A 375 10.67 -8.24 -16.39
N GLY A 376 10.23 -7.00 -16.63
CA GLY A 376 9.40 -6.65 -17.79
C GLY A 376 10.02 -5.84 -18.93
N ASN A 377 11.35 -5.76 -19.09
CA ASN A 377 11.96 -4.97 -20.18
C ASN A 377 12.72 -5.77 -21.25
N GLU A 378 12.59 -7.10 -21.30
CA GLU A 378 13.09 -7.93 -22.41
C GLU A 378 11.97 -8.46 -23.31
N LEU A 379 10.96 -7.65 -23.63
CA LEU A 379 10.18 -7.88 -24.85
C LEU A 379 10.78 -7.03 -25.98
N PRO A 380 11.15 -7.61 -27.13
CA PRO A 380 11.55 -6.82 -28.28
C PRO A 380 10.32 -6.05 -28.75
N ASN A 381 10.36 -4.72 -28.64
CA ASN A 381 9.36 -3.80 -29.19
C ASN A 381 9.33 -3.95 -30.72
N LEU A 382 8.56 -4.92 -31.21
CA LEU A 382 8.10 -5.00 -32.60
C LEU A 382 7.01 -3.94 -32.78
N THR A 383 7.39 -2.67 -32.87
CA THR A 383 6.70 -1.62 -33.64
C THR A 383 7.44 -0.29 -33.48
N ASN A 384 7.75 0.33 -34.62
CA ASN A 384 8.32 1.67 -34.83
C ASN A 384 9.86 1.77 -34.86
N SER A 385 10.41 1.28 -35.96
CA SER A 385 11.61 1.83 -36.59
C SER A 385 11.29 3.19 -37.22
N LEU A 386 11.98 4.25 -36.79
CA LEU A 386 12.40 5.40 -37.61
C LEU A 386 13.51 6.17 -36.86
N PRO A 387 14.58 6.63 -37.56
CA PRO A 387 15.83 7.05 -36.94
C PRO A 387 15.78 8.51 -36.49
N GLN A 388 16.14 8.78 -35.23
CA GLN A 388 16.45 10.14 -34.78
C GLN A 388 17.96 10.33 -34.60
N GLY A 389 18.44 11.27 -35.41
CA GLY A 389 19.70 12.01 -35.42
C GLY A 389 20.77 11.70 -34.37
N ALA A 390 21.96 11.43 -34.88
CA ALA A 390 23.24 11.46 -34.21
C ALA A 390 23.43 12.74 -33.36
N HIS A 391 23.68 12.57 -32.07
CA HIS A 391 24.81 13.13 -31.30
C HIS A 391 24.56 12.92 -29.80
N GLY A 392 25.30 11.98 -29.21
CA GLY A 392 25.28 11.72 -27.75
C GLY A 392 25.49 10.26 -27.38
N ASN A 393 26.56 9.62 -27.88
CA ASN A 393 27.00 8.30 -27.43
C ASN A 393 27.48 8.36 -25.97
N GLN A 394 26.63 7.96 -25.03
CA GLN A 394 27.00 7.08 -23.91
C GLN A 394 25.89 6.05 -23.75
N ASP A 395 26.29 4.78 -23.71
CA ASP A 395 25.46 3.59 -23.81
C ASP A 395 24.29 3.55 -22.80
N LEU A 396 23.06 3.65 -23.31
CA LEU A 396 21.82 3.35 -22.58
C LEU A 396 21.43 1.85 -22.67
N GLY A 397 22.30 1.01 -23.26
CA GLY A 397 22.07 -0.42 -23.52
C GLY A 397 22.78 -1.40 -22.57
N THR A 398 23.49 -0.92 -21.55
CA THR A 398 24.29 -1.75 -20.63
C THR A 398 24.10 -1.33 -19.17
N ARG A 399 22.85 -1.20 -18.69
CA ARG A 399 22.66 -1.29 -17.23
C ARG A 399 22.94 -2.75 -16.83
N PRO A 400 23.94 -3.02 -15.97
CA PRO A 400 24.24 -4.38 -15.55
C PRO A 400 23.02 -4.98 -14.86
N HIS A 401 22.76 -6.26 -15.09
CA HIS A 401 21.68 -7.03 -14.45
C HIS A 401 21.87 -7.04 -12.92
N ARG A 402 21.29 -6.06 -12.20
CA ARG A 402 21.41 -5.92 -10.75
C ARG A 402 20.39 -6.83 -10.05
N THR A 403 20.90 -7.83 -9.34
CA THR A 403 20.12 -8.69 -8.45
C THR A 403 20.22 -8.19 -7.01
N VAL A 404 19.41 -8.77 -6.14
CA VAL A 404 19.47 -8.56 -4.68
C VAL A 404 20.86 -8.80 -4.07
N PHE A 405 21.73 -9.61 -4.72
CA PHE A 405 23.09 -9.89 -4.24
C PHE A 405 24.16 -8.96 -4.80
N THR A 406 23.85 -8.13 -5.81
CA THR A 406 24.86 -7.34 -6.52
C THR A 406 25.62 -6.40 -5.58
N ARG A 407 24.93 -5.72 -4.66
CA ARG A 407 25.60 -4.87 -3.66
C ARG A 407 26.52 -5.66 -2.72
N ALA A 408 26.14 -6.87 -2.31
CA ALA A 408 26.98 -7.71 -1.46
C ALA A 408 28.24 -8.18 -2.19
N ILE A 409 28.14 -8.45 -3.49
CA ILE A 409 29.28 -8.75 -4.35
C ILE A 409 30.21 -7.54 -4.46
N GLU A 410 29.67 -6.34 -4.72
CA GLU A 410 30.43 -5.08 -4.77
C GLU A 410 31.11 -4.78 -3.41
N ALA A 411 30.44 -5.08 -2.30
CA ALA A 411 30.98 -4.90 -0.95
C ALA A 411 32.15 -5.85 -0.62
N CYS A 412 32.33 -6.95 -1.36
CA CYS A 412 33.48 -7.83 -1.16
C CYS A 412 34.83 -7.13 -1.44
N ASP A 413 34.83 -6.08 -2.27
CA ASP A 413 36.04 -5.33 -2.61
C ASP A 413 36.38 -4.25 -1.57
N LEU A 414 35.47 -3.99 -0.62
CA LEU A 414 35.67 -3.01 0.44
C LEU A 414 36.57 -3.57 1.56
N HIS A 415 37.54 -2.77 1.99
CA HIS A 415 38.44 -3.10 3.10
C HIS A 415 38.24 -2.16 4.30
N TRP A 416 38.70 -2.61 5.46
CA TRP A 416 38.71 -1.83 6.70
C TRP A 416 40.06 -1.16 6.97
N GLN A 417 41.09 -1.41 6.15
CA GLN A 417 42.49 -0.99 6.40
C GLN A 417 42.78 0.51 6.21
N ASP A 418 41.80 1.32 5.83
CA ASP A 418 41.99 2.76 5.67
C ASP A 418 42.40 3.39 7.01
N SER A 419 43.50 4.15 7.02
CA SER A 419 44.09 4.75 8.23
C SER A 419 43.14 5.71 8.94
N HIS A 420 42.38 6.51 8.17
CA HIS A 420 41.42 7.45 8.73
C HIS A 420 40.18 6.72 9.28
N LEU A 421 39.70 5.69 8.56
CA LEU A 421 38.61 4.84 9.04
C LEU A 421 38.99 4.12 10.35
N GLN A 422 40.20 3.56 10.42
CA GLN A 422 40.71 2.93 11.63
C GLN A 422 40.85 3.93 12.78
N HIS A 423 41.21 5.18 12.50
CA HIS A 423 41.27 6.23 13.52
C HIS A 423 39.87 6.58 14.07
N ILE A 424 38.86 6.69 13.19
CA ILE A 424 37.46 6.91 13.60
C ILE A 424 36.94 5.77 14.48
N ILE A 425 37.28 4.52 14.14
CA ILE A 425 36.75 3.34 14.80
C ILE A 425 37.45 3.05 16.15
N ASN A 426 38.78 3.14 16.20
CA ASN A 426 39.57 2.62 17.31
C ASN A 426 39.86 3.62 18.44
N ASP A 427 39.88 4.94 18.19
CA ASP A 427 40.56 5.88 19.09
C ASP A 427 39.63 6.62 20.07
N ASP A 428 40.03 6.68 21.34
CA ASP A 428 39.46 7.53 22.41
C ASP A 428 40.35 8.77 22.69
N LEU A 429 41.50 8.92 22.01
CA LEU A 429 42.50 9.98 22.24
C LEU A 429 42.83 10.79 20.97
N TYR A 430 41.83 11.50 20.42
CA TYR A 430 41.95 12.45 19.30
C TYR A 430 42.94 13.62 19.51
N THR A 431 43.56 13.75 20.68
CA THR A 431 44.32 14.95 21.10
C THR A 431 45.73 15.11 20.50
N ASN A 432 46.31 14.09 19.86
CA ASN A 432 47.74 14.12 19.48
C ASN A 432 48.03 14.15 17.97
N TYR A 433 47.03 14.09 17.09
CA TYR A 433 47.27 14.07 15.64
C TYR A 433 47.18 15.44 14.94
N CYS A 434 46.64 16.47 15.59
CA CYS A 434 46.43 17.80 15.00
C CYS A 434 47.70 18.64 14.76
N TYR A 435 48.91 18.06 14.77
CA TYR A 435 50.16 18.82 14.66
C TYR A 435 51.01 18.58 13.41
N HIS A 436 50.59 17.77 12.44
CA HIS A 436 51.37 17.62 11.20
C HIS A 436 50.54 17.65 9.90
N ASP A 437 50.96 18.60 9.05
CA ASP A 437 50.73 18.78 7.60
C ASP A 437 49.42 19.38 7.06
N ASN A 438 49.60 20.50 6.34
CA ASN A 438 48.63 21.35 5.65
C ASN A 438 47.83 20.65 4.51
N THR A 439 47.95 19.34 4.35
CA THR A 439 47.21 18.51 3.38
C THR A 439 45.97 17.82 3.98
N GLU A 440 45.81 17.77 5.31
CA GLU A 440 44.72 17.05 6.00
C GLU A 440 43.39 17.84 6.18
N ASN A 441 43.29 19.07 5.65
CA ASN A 441 42.09 19.95 5.77
C ASN A 441 40.80 19.39 5.13
N SER A 442 40.86 18.26 4.42
CA SER A 442 39.68 17.60 3.81
C SER A 442 39.03 16.56 4.74
N LEU A 443 39.78 15.94 5.66
CA LEU A 443 39.31 14.81 6.48
C LEU A 443 38.57 15.24 7.76
N PHE A 444 38.71 16.50 8.14
CA PHE A 444 38.07 17.09 9.31
C PHE A 444 37.24 18.32 8.92
N ASP A 445 36.24 18.66 9.73
CA ASP A 445 35.52 19.92 9.60
C ASP A 445 36.29 21.09 10.23
N SER A 446 35.76 22.30 10.14
CA SER A 446 36.37 23.50 10.74
C SER A 446 36.45 23.49 12.26
N ARG A 447 35.81 22.52 12.93
CA ARG A 447 35.83 22.27 14.37
C ARG A 447 36.72 21.07 14.73
N SER A 448 37.49 20.56 13.77
CA SER A 448 38.35 19.38 13.90
C SER A 448 37.58 18.08 14.17
N TRP A 449 36.32 17.99 13.77
CA TRP A 449 35.54 16.74 13.84
C TRP A 449 35.79 15.84 12.64
N PRO A 450 35.83 14.51 12.84
CA PRO A 450 36.10 13.58 11.74
C PRO A 450 34.98 13.58 10.72
N LEU A 451 35.36 13.50 9.44
CA LEU A 451 34.46 13.37 8.30
C LEU A 451 34.81 12.10 7.53
N TRP A 452 33.79 11.36 7.11
CA TRP A 452 33.94 10.17 6.25
C TRP A 452 33.33 10.41 4.87
N HIS A 453 34.15 10.32 3.82
CA HIS A 453 33.81 10.74 2.44
C HIS A 453 33.58 9.56 1.48
N GLU A 454 32.94 8.49 1.95
CA GLU A 454 32.53 7.35 1.13
C GLU A 454 31.09 7.55 0.61
N HIS A 455 30.68 6.78 -0.39
CA HIS A 455 29.30 6.73 -0.85
C HIS A 455 28.34 6.45 0.32
N VAL A 456 27.34 7.31 0.54
CA VAL A 456 26.53 7.34 1.78
C VAL A 456 25.87 5.99 2.10
N PRO A 457 25.15 5.32 1.17
CA PRO A 457 24.65 3.96 1.38
C PRO A 457 25.72 2.94 1.79
N THR A 458 26.90 2.99 1.17
CA THR A 458 28.01 2.08 1.45
C THR A 458 28.59 2.33 2.85
N ALA A 459 28.78 3.60 3.22
CA ALA A 459 29.24 3.99 4.54
C ALA A 459 28.24 3.57 5.63
N CYS A 460 26.94 3.72 5.39
CA CYS A 460 25.90 3.28 6.31
C CYS A 460 25.84 1.75 6.43
N ALA A 461 26.11 1.01 5.35
CA ALA A 461 26.23 -0.46 5.42
C ALA A 461 27.40 -0.92 6.29
N ARG A 462 28.51 -0.14 6.36
CA ARG A 462 29.59 -0.38 7.34
C ARG A 462 29.12 -0.17 8.77
N VAL A 463 28.29 0.85 9.02
CA VAL A 463 27.65 1.08 10.34
C VAL A 463 26.75 -0.08 10.72
N ASP A 464 25.87 -0.54 9.81
CA ASP A 464 24.99 -1.69 10.07
C ASP A 464 25.81 -2.97 10.31
N ALA A 465 26.88 -3.20 9.55
CA ALA A 465 27.77 -4.34 9.76
C ALA A 465 28.44 -4.28 11.14
N LEU A 466 29.01 -3.13 11.55
CA LEU A 466 29.60 -2.98 12.88
C LEU A 466 28.57 -3.25 13.99
N ARG A 467 27.37 -2.69 13.87
CA ARG A 467 26.27 -2.90 14.82
C ARG A 467 25.85 -4.38 14.88
N SER A 468 25.68 -5.00 13.72
CA SER A 468 25.27 -6.40 13.58
C SER A 468 26.34 -7.39 14.06
N HIS A 469 27.63 -7.01 14.10
CA HIS A 469 28.73 -7.83 14.64
C HIS A 469 29.11 -7.51 16.10
N GLY A 470 28.28 -6.72 16.79
CA GLY A 470 28.47 -6.41 18.21
C GLY A 470 29.55 -5.36 18.50
N TYR A 471 29.72 -4.40 17.60
CA TYR A 471 30.59 -3.21 17.75
C TYR A 471 29.78 -1.90 17.77
N PRO A 472 28.86 -1.71 18.75
CA PRO A 472 27.94 -0.57 18.73
C PRO A 472 28.64 0.77 18.95
N ARG A 473 29.81 0.81 19.61
CA ARG A 473 30.54 2.06 19.90
C ARG A 473 31.25 2.56 18.64
N GLU A 474 31.88 1.63 17.93
CA GLU A 474 32.54 1.81 16.66
C GLU A 474 31.53 2.25 15.59
N ALA A 475 30.37 1.59 15.56
CA ALA A 475 29.25 1.96 14.69
C ALA A 475 28.77 3.39 14.97
N LEU A 476 28.63 3.77 16.25
CA LEU A 476 28.22 5.12 16.65
C LEU A 476 29.24 6.19 16.21
N ARG A 477 30.55 5.96 16.42
CA ARG A 477 31.61 6.89 15.99
C ARG A 477 31.58 7.10 14.48
N LEU A 478 31.47 6.01 13.71
CA LEU A 478 31.38 6.07 12.26
C LEU A 478 30.08 6.78 11.80
N ALA A 479 28.94 6.52 12.44
CA ALA A 479 27.68 7.18 12.15
C ALA A 479 27.78 8.70 12.34
N ILE A 480 28.38 9.17 13.44
CA ILE A 480 28.59 10.61 13.70
C ILE A 480 29.49 11.24 12.63
N ALA A 481 30.58 10.56 12.25
CA ALA A 481 31.48 11.04 11.20
C ALA A 481 30.77 11.16 9.83
N ILE A 482 29.89 10.21 9.49
CA ILE A 482 29.05 10.25 8.28
C ILE A 482 28.09 11.44 8.35
N ILE A 483 27.40 11.63 9.48
CA ILE A 483 26.42 12.72 9.65
C ILE A 483 27.10 14.09 9.57
N ASN A 484 28.30 14.24 10.11
CA ASN A 484 29.09 15.46 9.95
C ASN A 484 29.46 15.72 8.48
N THR A 485 29.78 14.67 7.70
CA THR A 485 29.94 14.80 6.24
C THR A 485 28.65 15.26 5.57
N LEU A 486 27.50 14.69 5.95
CA LEU A 486 26.19 15.08 5.41
C LEU A 486 25.87 16.55 5.72
N ARG A 487 26.09 17.00 6.97
CA ARG A 487 25.92 18.40 7.40
C ARG A 487 26.81 19.33 6.54
N ARG A 488 28.09 18.99 6.37
CA ARG A 488 29.02 19.75 5.51
C ARG A 488 28.58 19.78 4.05
N GLN A 489 28.09 18.66 3.53
CA GLN A 489 27.58 18.55 2.16
C GLN A 489 26.35 19.44 1.95
N GLN A 490 25.37 19.40 2.86
CA GLN A 490 24.17 20.23 2.81
C GLN A 490 24.53 21.73 2.83
N GLN A 491 25.45 22.13 3.70
CA GLN A 491 25.94 23.51 3.79
C GLN A 491 26.63 23.96 2.49
N LYS A 492 27.54 23.13 1.95
CA LYS A 492 28.24 23.41 0.69
C LYS A 492 27.28 23.54 -0.49
N GLN A 493 26.26 22.67 -0.57
CA GLN A 493 25.23 22.73 -1.60
C GLN A 493 24.40 24.01 -1.52
N LEU A 494 24.04 24.44 -0.31
CA LEU A 494 23.35 25.70 -0.08
C LEU A 494 24.18 26.92 -0.55
N GLU A 495 25.46 26.97 -0.20
CA GLU A 495 26.37 28.05 -0.61
C GLU A 495 26.56 28.10 -2.13
N LEU A 496 26.75 26.93 -2.76
CA LEU A 496 26.83 26.82 -4.23
C LEU A 496 25.56 27.34 -4.91
N PHE A 497 24.39 26.99 -4.37
CA PHE A 497 23.12 27.47 -4.90
C PHE A 497 22.95 28.98 -4.69
N ARG A 498 23.27 29.52 -3.49
CA ARG A 498 23.21 30.97 -3.23
C ARG A 498 24.05 31.77 -4.22
N ASN A 499 25.23 31.28 -4.58
CA ASN A 499 26.10 31.94 -5.54
C ASN A 499 25.55 31.92 -6.99
N HIS A 500 24.88 30.84 -7.40
CA HIS A 500 24.36 30.66 -8.77
C HIS A 500 22.84 30.86 -8.90
N LYS A 501 22.18 31.33 -7.83
CA LYS A 501 20.71 31.41 -7.73
C LYS A 501 20.09 32.18 -8.88
N LYS A 502 20.67 33.34 -9.23
CA LYS A 502 20.14 34.22 -10.28
C LYS A 502 20.09 33.48 -11.62
N ASP A 503 21.18 32.85 -12.04
CA ASP A 503 21.27 32.20 -13.35
C ASP A 503 20.37 30.97 -13.47
N LEU A 504 20.25 30.19 -12.39
CA LEU A 504 19.41 29.00 -12.36
C LEU A 504 17.91 29.34 -12.38
N LEU A 505 17.49 30.39 -11.65
CA LEU A 505 16.09 30.83 -11.65
C LEU A 505 15.66 31.41 -13.00
N HIS A 506 16.55 32.10 -13.74
CA HIS A 506 16.23 32.59 -15.09
C HIS A 506 15.95 31.45 -16.07
N LYS A 507 16.59 30.27 -15.89
CA LYS A 507 16.37 29.10 -16.76
C LYS A 507 15.07 28.35 -16.46
N GLY A 508 14.53 28.47 -15.25
CA GLY A 508 13.26 27.84 -14.84
C GLY A 508 13.26 26.30 -14.77
N VAL A 509 14.31 25.62 -15.23
CA VAL A 509 14.46 24.16 -15.26
C VAL A 509 15.88 23.78 -14.84
N THR A 510 16.03 22.66 -14.11
CA THR A 510 17.34 22.09 -13.71
C THR A 510 17.50 20.68 -14.27
N SER A 511 18.74 20.30 -14.58
CA SER A 511 19.17 18.93 -14.82
C SER A 511 19.89 18.31 -13.61
N ILE A 512 20.10 19.09 -12.55
CA ILE A 512 20.70 18.62 -11.29
C ILE A 512 19.65 17.75 -10.59
N THR A 513 19.98 16.48 -10.40
CA THR A 513 19.15 15.51 -9.69
C THR A 513 20.04 14.46 -9.02
N ASN A 514 19.64 13.97 -7.85
CA ASN A 514 20.24 12.77 -7.27
C ASN A 514 19.58 11.54 -7.91
N LEU A 515 20.39 10.70 -8.55
CA LEU A 515 19.96 9.44 -9.17
C LEU A 515 19.61 8.36 -8.15
N GLU A 516 20.22 8.43 -6.96
CA GLU A 516 20.03 7.48 -5.87
C GLU A 516 19.40 8.19 -4.68
N GLY A 517 18.18 7.79 -4.34
CA GLY A 517 17.47 8.28 -3.17
C GLY A 517 17.86 7.50 -1.93
N TRP A 518 18.06 8.18 -0.80
CA TRP A 518 18.39 7.52 0.47
C TRP A 518 17.19 6.82 1.12
N VAL A 519 15.99 7.39 0.98
CA VAL A 519 14.73 6.79 1.45
C VAL A 519 14.20 5.81 0.40
N GLY A 520 13.91 4.58 0.83
CA GLY A 520 13.54 3.46 -0.06
C GLY A 520 14.73 2.68 -0.62
N HIS A 521 15.96 3.12 -0.33
CA HIS A 521 17.18 2.42 -0.74
C HIS A 521 17.28 1.03 -0.09
N PRO A 522 17.74 -0.03 -0.79
CA PRO A 522 17.80 -1.38 -0.22
C PRO A 522 18.73 -1.54 0.99
N LEU A 523 19.74 -0.69 1.15
CA LEU A 523 20.62 -0.65 2.32
C LEU A 523 20.11 0.26 3.46
N ASP A 524 18.96 0.90 3.30
CA ASP A 524 18.32 1.79 4.28
C ASP A 524 19.30 2.68 5.08
N PRO A 525 20.04 3.58 4.42
CA PRO A 525 21.10 4.36 5.05
C PRO A 525 20.57 5.25 6.19
N ILE A 526 19.45 5.93 5.96
CA ILE A 526 18.88 6.87 6.94
C ILE A 526 18.25 6.12 8.11
N GLY A 527 17.52 5.04 7.87
CA GLY A 527 17.00 4.19 8.93
C GLY A 527 18.13 3.56 9.76
N THR A 528 19.24 3.16 9.12
CA THR A 528 20.43 2.63 9.81
C THR A 528 21.07 3.65 10.74
N LEU A 529 21.29 4.89 10.28
CA LEU A 529 21.86 5.96 11.10
C LEU A 529 20.91 6.35 12.24
N PHE A 530 19.61 6.47 11.95
CA PHE A 530 18.57 6.79 12.93
C PHE A 530 18.53 5.74 14.05
N SER A 531 18.39 4.45 13.72
CA SER A 531 18.33 3.38 14.71
C SER A 531 19.62 3.28 15.54
N THR A 532 20.79 3.48 14.94
CA THR A 532 22.08 3.45 15.68
C THR A 532 22.16 4.53 16.77
N LEU A 533 21.64 5.73 16.47
CA LEU A 533 21.62 6.83 17.43
C LEU A 533 20.52 6.65 18.50
N MET A 534 19.38 6.09 18.14
CA MET A 534 18.28 5.81 19.08
C MET A 534 18.62 4.69 20.08
N GLU A 535 19.15 3.55 19.59
CA GLU A 535 19.51 2.39 20.43
C GLU A 535 20.57 2.74 21.49
N THR A 536 21.48 3.65 21.17
CA THR A 536 22.54 4.10 22.09
C THR A 536 22.04 5.08 23.14
N GLY A 537 21.01 5.87 22.83
CA GLY A 537 20.29 6.69 23.81
C GLY A 537 19.57 5.83 24.85
N ILE A 538 18.94 4.73 24.41
CA ILE A 538 18.23 3.79 25.28
C ILE A 538 19.20 2.95 26.14
N LEU A 539 20.35 2.52 25.60
CA LEU A 539 21.39 1.81 26.37
C LEU A 539 21.96 2.65 27.54
N MET A 540 21.88 3.98 27.49
CA MET A 540 22.20 4.86 28.62
C MET A 540 21.14 4.82 29.73
N GLU A 541 19.89 4.50 29.42
CA GLU A 541 18.81 4.30 30.40
C GLU A 541 18.71 2.84 30.87
N ILE A 542 18.80 1.85 29.97
CA ILE A 542 18.66 0.41 30.25
C ILE A 542 19.92 -0.20 30.87
N GLY A 543 21.03 0.53 30.93
CA GLY A 543 22.13 0.21 31.87
C GLY A 543 21.65 0.00 33.32
N PHE A 544 20.43 0.44 33.64
CA PHE A 544 19.73 0.19 34.90
C PHE A 544 18.81 -1.05 34.96
N CYS A 545 18.43 -1.71 33.84
CA CYS A 545 17.28 -2.63 33.84
C CYS A 545 17.52 -4.08 33.37
N MET A 546 18.71 -4.48 32.94
CA MET A 546 19.01 -5.90 32.62
C MET A 546 19.61 -6.70 33.79
N ILE A 547 19.28 -6.30 35.03
CA ILE A 547 19.48 -7.12 36.23
C ILE A 547 18.14 -7.14 36.99
N PRO A 548 17.30 -8.17 36.85
CA PRO A 548 16.28 -8.45 37.84
C PRO A 548 17.00 -8.96 39.11
N ASP A 549 17.02 -8.12 40.15
CA ASP A 549 17.12 -8.46 41.57
C ASP A 549 18.20 -9.45 42.06
N ILE A 550 19.48 -9.05 42.13
CA ILE A 550 20.41 -9.50 43.20
C ILE A 550 21.46 -8.43 43.54
N CYS A 551 21.07 -7.28 44.11
CA CYS A 551 21.91 -6.49 45.04
C CYS A 551 21.20 -5.25 45.58
N GLY A 552 20.42 -5.42 46.64
CA GLY A 552 19.92 -4.29 47.43
C GLY A 552 20.94 -3.85 48.49
N LEU A 553 22.02 -3.14 48.12
CA LEU A 553 22.74 -2.21 49.03
C LEU A 553 23.86 -1.41 48.31
N CYS A 554 23.53 -0.34 47.59
CA CYS A 554 24.42 0.82 47.45
C CYS A 554 23.66 2.04 46.91
N ARG A 555 23.02 2.81 47.80
CA ARG A 555 22.59 4.18 47.48
C ARG A 555 23.78 5.09 47.75
N SER A 556 24.12 5.91 46.75
CA SER A 556 25.15 6.97 46.74
C SER A 556 26.50 6.59 46.12
N CYS A 557 26.55 6.55 44.79
CA CYS A 557 27.73 6.97 44.04
C CYS A 557 27.29 7.92 42.91
N ASN A 558 27.67 9.19 43.01
CA ASN A 558 27.57 10.18 41.94
C ASN A 558 28.43 9.72 40.75
N PHE A 559 27.82 9.18 39.69
CA PHE A 559 28.53 8.78 38.47
C PHE A 559 28.16 9.68 37.28
N LEU A 560 28.71 10.90 37.28
CA LEU A 560 28.66 11.87 36.18
C LEU A 560 29.80 11.67 35.15
N HIS A 561 30.38 10.47 35.05
CA HIS A 561 31.70 10.28 34.39
C HIS A 561 31.83 9.13 33.37
N LEU A 562 30.75 8.54 32.82
CA LEU A 562 30.88 7.29 32.05
C LEU A 562 30.92 7.36 30.51
N PHE A 563 30.77 8.51 29.84
CA PHE A 563 31.00 8.61 28.37
C PHE A 563 31.58 9.96 27.89
N PRO A 564 32.85 10.30 28.19
CA PRO A 564 33.45 11.59 27.79
C PRO A 564 33.90 11.66 26.32
N SER A 565 34.22 10.53 25.66
CA SER A 565 34.95 10.55 24.38
C SER A 565 34.09 10.84 23.15
N THR A 566 32.87 10.29 23.05
CA THR A 566 31.97 10.50 21.90
C THR A 566 31.14 11.79 22.01
N ARG A 567 30.90 12.29 23.24
CA ARG A 567 30.28 13.61 23.46
C ARG A 567 31.13 14.79 22.96
N ARG A 568 32.42 14.58 22.69
CA ARG A 568 33.32 15.63 22.14
C ARG A 568 33.05 15.98 20.68
N PHE A 569 32.32 15.13 19.96
CA PHE A 569 31.97 15.32 18.54
C PHE A 569 30.50 15.78 18.33
N LEU A 570 29.84 16.19 19.41
CA LEU A 570 28.50 16.80 19.40
C LEU A 570 28.66 18.29 19.74
N GLU A 571 27.79 19.15 19.19
CA GLU A 571 27.81 20.58 19.58
C GLU A 571 27.42 20.70 21.06
N GLU A 572 27.91 21.72 21.76
CA GLU A 572 27.56 21.94 23.18
C GLU A 572 26.03 22.04 23.34
N GLY A 573 25.42 21.01 23.95
CA GLY A 573 23.97 20.91 24.15
C GLY A 573 23.21 20.01 23.17
N GLU A 574 23.86 19.40 22.18
CA GLU A 574 23.22 18.42 21.27
C GLU A 574 23.13 17.01 21.90
N SER A 575 21.98 16.35 21.74
CA SER A 575 21.75 14.96 22.14
C SER A 575 21.84 14.00 20.94
N TYR A 576 22.05 12.70 21.19
CA TYR A 576 21.99 11.70 20.11
C TYR A 576 20.62 11.65 19.45
N LEU A 577 19.55 11.86 20.22
CA LEU A 577 18.18 12.00 19.73
C LEU A 577 18.04 13.18 18.76
N ALA A 578 18.58 14.35 19.10
CA ALA A 578 18.61 15.52 18.23
C ALA A 578 19.32 15.24 16.91
N LEU A 579 20.47 14.55 16.96
CA LEU A 579 21.22 14.15 15.77
C LEU A 579 20.45 13.11 14.91
N ALA A 580 19.74 12.19 15.55
CA ALA A 580 18.92 11.18 14.87
C ALA A 580 17.77 11.85 14.11
N VAL A 581 17.04 12.75 14.78
CA VAL A 581 15.97 13.55 14.17
C VAL A 581 16.51 14.39 13.02
N GLU A 582 17.61 15.12 13.20
CA GLU A 582 18.19 15.94 12.12
C GLU A 582 18.56 15.08 10.90
N THR A 583 19.18 13.93 11.12
CA THR A 583 19.57 13.00 10.04
C THR A 583 18.35 12.47 9.28
N ALA A 584 17.28 12.12 10.00
CA ALA A 584 16.03 11.68 9.38
C ALA A 584 15.39 12.80 8.54
N LEU A 585 15.37 14.04 9.04
CA LEU A 585 14.86 15.21 8.31
C LEU A 585 15.68 15.50 7.04
N MET A 586 17.01 15.40 7.11
CA MET A 586 17.90 15.54 5.95
C MET A 586 17.61 14.47 4.89
N GLY A 587 17.39 13.22 5.32
CA GLY A 587 17.09 12.11 4.44
C GLY A 587 15.73 12.20 3.76
N LEU A 588 14.69 12.51 4.53
CA LEU A 588 13.33 12.72 4.02
C LEU A 588 13.28 13.91 3.05
N GLY A 589 14.02 14.98 3.33
CA GLY A 589 14.06 16.19 2.51
C GLY A 589 15.00 16.15 1.30
N GLN A 590 15.70 15.04 1.06
CA GLN A 590 16.61 14.89 -0.09
C GLN A 590 15.83 14.94 -1.40
N GLN A 591 16.25 15.81 -2.34
CA GLN A 591 15.76 15.71 -3.72
C GLN A 591 16.24 14.40 -4.32
N ARG A 592 15.33 13.59 -4.88
CA ARG A 592 15.64 12.30 -5.50
C ARG A 592 14.73 12.03 -6.69
N ILE A 593 15.25 11.38 -7.72
CA ILE A 593 14.43 10.92 -8.86
C ILE A 593 13.48 9.81 -8.42
N MET A 594 12.27 9.76 -8.99
CA MET A 594 11.36 8.63 -8.81
C MET A 594 11.98 7.36 -9.40
N PRO A 595 12.11 6.24 -8.65
CA PRO A 595 12.71 5.03 -9.18
C PRO A 595 11.84 4.35 -10.24
N ASP A 596 12.49 3.53 -11.05
CA ASP A 596 11.84 2.73 -12.10
C ASP A 596 11.17 1.48 -11.50
N GLY A 597 9.91 1.22 -11.87
CA GLY A 597 9.18 0.02 -11.47
C GLY A 597 8.23 0.22 -10.28
N LEU A 598 7.12 -0.52 -10.29
CA LEU A 598 6.05 -0.41 -9.28
C LEU A 598 6.57 -0.64 -7.87
N TYR A 599 7.30 -1.74 -7.64
CA TYR A 599 7.78 -2.12 -6.31
C TYR A 599 8.74 -1.08 -5.73
N ALA A 600 9.70 -0.57 -6.52
CA ALA A 600 10.64 0.43 -6.05
C ALA A 600 9.92 1.74 -5.67
N GLN A 601 8.90 2.15 -6.44
CA GLN A 601 8.07 3.32 -6.12
C GLN A 601 7.28 3.12 -4.82
N GLU A 602 6.62 1.96 -4.65
CA GLU A 602 5.89 1.64 -3.42
C GLU A 602 6.81 1.51 -2.20
N LYS A 603 8.02 0.96 -2.37
CA LYS A 603 9.04 0.86 -1.33
C LYS A 603 9.49 2.23 -0.85
N VAL A 604 9.65 3.20 -1.76
CA VAL A 604 9.96 4.59 -1.38
C VAL A 604 8.83 5.19 -0.54
N CYS A 605 7.58 5.06 -0.97
CA CYS A 605 6.42 5.57 -0.20
C CYS A 605 6.33 4.92 1.19
N ARG A 606 6.46 3.58 1.26
CA ARG A 606 6.38 2.82 2.51
C ARG A 606 7.50 3.18 3.48
N ASN A 607 8.74 3.29 2.99
CA ASN A 607 9.88 3.63 3.85
C ASN A 607 9.82 5.10 4.31
N GLU A 608 9.27 6.00 3.50
CA GLU A 608 8.98 7.38 3.91
C GLU A 608 7.96 7.41 5.06
N GLU A 609 6.84 6.69 4.91
CA GLU A 609 5.81 6.57 5.95
C GLU A 609 6.35 5.92 7.22
N HIS A 610 7.15 4.86 7.11
CA HIS A 610 7.76 4.15 8.26
C HIS A 610 8.71 5.05 9.05
N LEU A 611 9.57 5.81 8.36
CA LEU A 611 10.48 6.74 9.02
C LEU A 611 9.73 7.91 9.68
N ILE A 612 8.66 8.40 9.06
CA ILE A 612 7.78 9.42 9.67
C ILE A 612 7.07 8.86 10.90
N ALA A 613 6.60 7.61 10.88
CA ALA A 613 5.97 6.98 12.04
C ALA A 613 6.95 6.92 13.24
N LYS A 614 8.20 6.49 13.01
CA LYS A 614 9.25 6.53 14.05
C LYS A 614 9.53 7.93 14.59
N LEU A 615 9.43 8.96 13.75
CA LEU A 615 9.59 10.35 14.18
C LEU A 615 8.36 10.88 14.93
N GLN A 616 7.18 10.30 14.74
CA GLN A 616 5.97 10.66 15.49
C GLN A 616 5.97 10.09 16.91
N GLU A 617 6.73 9.03 17.16
CA GLU A 617 6.94 8.45 18.51
C GLU A 617 7.85 9.32 19.39
N VAL A 618 8.58 10.28 18.80
CA VAL A 618 9.48 11.18 19.52
C VAL A 618 8.73 12.42 20.00
N ASP A 619 8.75 12.66 21.32
CA ASP A 619 8.20 13.86 21.92
C ASP A 619 9.02 15.11 21.54
N LEU A 620 8.35 16.15 21.03
CA LEU A 620 8.99 17.38 20.58
C LEU A 620 9.26 18.34 21.74
N ASP A 621 10.53 18.47 22.13
CA ASP A 621 11.00 19.52 23.05
C ASP A 621 11.46 20.80 22.32
N ASP A 622 11.74 21.86 23.09
CA ASP A 622 12.21 23.15 22.53
C ASP A 622 13.52 23.04 21.72
N THR A 623 14.36 22.04 22.00
CA THR A 623 15.63 21.84 21.28
C THR A 623 15.38 21.16 19.93
N LEU A 624 14.51 20.16 19.89
CA LEU A 624 14.07 19.50 18.67
C LEU A 624 13.31 20.48 17.78
N VAL A 625 12.43 21.32 18.34
CA VAL A 625 11.72 22.36 17.57
C VAL A 625 12.71 23.31 16.87
N LYS A 626 13.83 23.68 17.51
CA LYS A 626 14.89 24.46 16.86
C LYS A 626 15.54 23.72 15.69
N ILE A 627 15.75 22.41 15.80
CA ILE A 627 16.29 21.57 14.73
C ILE A 627 15.32 21.47 13.56
N PHE A 628 14.03 21.24 13.84
CA PHE A 628 12.97 21.24 12.82
C PHE A 628 12.93 22.59 12.07
N ARG A 629 12.99 23.72 12.78
CA ARG A 629 13.04 25.06 12.15
C ARG A 629 14.31 25.25 11.31
N LYS A 630 15.48 24.88 11.85
CA LYS A 630 16.76 24.96 11.14
C LYS A 630 16.70 24.16 9.83
N GLN A 631 16.32 22.88 9.91
CA GLN A 631 16.25 22.00 8.74
C GLN A 631 15.17 22.44 7.75
N ALA A 632 14.00 22.90 8.20
CA ALA A 632 12.98 23.47 7.33
C ALA A 632 13.50 24.64 6.48
N VAL A 633 14.27 25.56 7.08
CA VAL A 633 14.88 26.69 6.35
C VAL A 633 15.92 26.17 5.35
N PHE A 634 16.78 25.23 5.75
CA PHE A 634 17.74 24.60 4.83
C PHE A 634 17.05 23.96 3.62
N LEU A 635 15.95 23.26 3.83
CA LEU A 635 15.20 22.60 2.75
C LEU A 635 14.55 23.61 1.80
N LEU A 636 13.99 24.71 2.32
CA LEU A 636 13.39 25.77 1.50
C LEU A 636 14.42 26.53 0.65
N GLU A 637 15.63 26.73 1.20
CA GLU A 637 16.70 27.48 0.57
C GLU A 637 17.69 26.61 -0.23
N GLY A 638 17.65 25.29 -0.09
CA GLY A 638 18.61 24.34 -0.67
C GLY A 638 18.58 24.19 -2.20
N GLY A 639 17.71 24.93 -2.90
CA GLY A 639 17.64 24.92 -4.37
C GLY A 639 17.42 23.52 -4.96
N PRO A 640 18.09 23.15 -6.06
CA PRO A 640 17.86 21.87 -6.73
C PRO A 640 18.30 20.63 -5.94
N TYR A 641 18.99 20.82 -4.81
CA TYR A 641 19.47 19.72 -3.96
C TYR A 641 18.45 19.29 -2.90
N SER A 642 17.41 20.10 -2.65
CA SER A 642 16.35 19.78 -1.68
C SER A 642 15.02 19.49 -2.37
N GLY A 643 14.29 18.48 -1.87
CA GLY A 643 12.94 18.16 -2.33
C GLY A 643 11.90 19.26 -2.07
N LEU A 644 12.24 20.26 -1.26
CA LEU A 644 11.43 21.46 -1.00
C LEU A 644 12.07 22.74 -1.53
N GLY A 645 13.12 22.62 -2.35
CA GLY A 645 13.83 23.76 -2.89
C GLY A 645 13.00 24.59 -3.87
N GLU A 646 13.45 25.80 -4.18
CA GLU A 646 12.74 26.72 -5.08
C GLU A 646 12.61 26.16 -6.51
N LEU A 647 13.58 25.37 -6.94
CA LEU A 647 13.66 24.79 -8.27
C LEU A 647 14.02 23.30 -8.14
N ILE A 648 13.22 22.41 -8.74
CA ILE A 648 13.30 20.96 -8.53
C ILE A 648 13.31 20.25 -9.90
N TYR A 649 14.04 19.13 -10.01
CA TYR A 649 14.02 18.30 -11.22
C TYR A 649 12.60 17.74 -11.47
N ARG A 650 12.15 17.73 -12.72
CA ARG A 650 10.75 17.45 -13.09
C ARG A 650 10.23 16.11 -12.57
N GLU A 651 11.08 15.08 -12.57
CA GLU A 651 10.69 13.71 -12.18
C GLU A 651 11.15 13.37 -10.75
N SER A 652 11.30 14.39 -9.89
CA SER A 652 11.62 14.19 -8.48
C SER A 652 10.44 13.63 -7.72
N VAL A 653 10.70 12.77 -6.73
CA VAL A 653 9.68 12.32 -5.78
C VAL A 653 9.06 13.54 -5.08
N PRO A 654 7.72 13.70 -5.10
CA PRO A 654 7.05 14.79 -4.38
C PRO A 654 7.03 14.56 -2.86
N MET A 655 7.28 15.62 -2.08
CA MET A 655 7.43 15.55 -0.62
C MET A 655 6.12 15.83 0.14
N HIS A 656 4.96 15.36 -0.33
CA HIS A 656 3.67 15.72 0.26
C HIS A 656 3.50 15.17 1.69
N THR A 657 3.80 13.89 1.90
CA THR A 657 3.68 13.21 3.19
C THR A 657 4.64 13.82 4.21
N PHE A 658 5.91 13.97 3.83
CA PHE A 658 6.91 14.64 4.66
C PHE A 658 6.56 16.09 4.99
N ALA A 659 6.08 16.87 4.02
CA ALA A 659 5.68 18.26 4.27
C ALA A 659 4.46 18.38 5.18
N LYS A 660 3.51 17.43 5.12
CA LYS A 660 2.37 17.37 6.05
C LYS A 660 2.83 17.11 7.48
N TYR A 661 3.81 16.21 7.66
CA TYR A 661 4.44 15.97 8.95
C TYR A 661 5.14 17.23 9.48
N LEU A 662 6.03 17.86 8.69
CA LEU A 662 6.70 19.11 9.05
C LEU A 662 5.70 20.23 9.39
N PHE A 663 4.63 20.37 8.59
CA PHE A 663 3.57 21.35 8.83
C PHE A 663 2.92 21.15 10.19
N THR A 664 2.56 19.91 10.54
CA THR A 664 1.89 19.58 11.80
C THR A 664 2.79 19.85 13.01
N CYS A 665 4.08 19.50 12.93
CA CYS A 665 5.05 19.73 14.01
C CYS A 665 5.39 21.22 14.21
N LEU A 666 5.51 21.98 13.11
CA LEU A 666 5.91 23.39 13.17
C LEU A 666 4.74 24.35 13.40
N LEU A 667 3.51 23.99 13.05
CA LEU A 667 2.34 24.88 13.13
C LEU A 667 2.14 25.55 14.51
N PRO A 668 2.26 24.85 15.65
CA PRO A 668 2.11 25.48 16.97
C PRO A 668 3.24 26.47 17.32
N HIS A 669 4.39 26.37 16.65
CA HIS A 669 5.63 27.03 17.02
C HIS A 669 6.04 28.14 16.05
N ASP A 670 5.84 27.95 14.74
CA ASP A 670 6.13 28.90 13.67
C ASP A 670 5.20 28.63 12.49
N ALA A 671 4.01 29.23 12.55
CA ALA A 671 3.00 29.05 11.52
C ALA A 671 3.46 29.58 10.14
N GLU A 672 4.21 30.68 10.09
CA GLU A 672 4.65 31.27 8.81
C GLU A 672 5.61 30.33 8.07
N LEU A 673 6.57 29.75 8.79
CA LEU A 673 7.47 28.75 8.22
C LEU A 673 6.71 27.49 7.80
N ALA A 674 5.78 27.01 8.62
CA ALA A 674 4.96 25.83 8.30
C ALA A 674 4.19 26.02 6.97
N TYR A 675 3.48 27.15 6.80
CA TYR A 675 2.75 27.45 5.56
C TYR A 675 3.68 27.57 4.35
N LYS A 676 4.87 28.17 4.50
CA LYS A 676 5.86 28.25 3.40
C LYS A 676 6.29 26.87 2.92
N ILE A 677 6.57 25.93 3.83
CA ILE A 677 6.93 24.55 3.50
C ILE A 677 5.78 23.85 2.77
N ALA A 678 4.59 23.89 3.34
CA ALA A 678 3.44 23.19 2.80
C ALA A 678 3.04 23.73 1.42
N LEU A 679 2.99 25.06 1.24
CA LEU A 679 2.74 25.70 -0.06
C LEU A 679 3.80 25.32 -1.11
N ARG A 680 5.07 25.19 -0.70
CA ARG A 680 6.17 24.81 -1.58
C ARG A 680 6.09 23.34 -2.00
N ALA A 681 5.68 22.46 -1.09
CA ALA A 681 5.53 21.03 -1.30
C ALA A 681 4.29 20.67 -2.13
N MET A 682 3.28 21.55 -2.20
CA MET A 682 2.07 21.32 -3.00
C MET A 682 2.33 21.18 -4.49
N ARG A 683 3.48 21.63 -5.00
CA ARG A 683 3.84 21.55 -6.42
C ARG A 683 4.02 20.10 -6.86
N LEU A 684 3.58 19.79 -8.08
CA LEU A 684 3.75 18.49 -8.72
C LEU A 684 4.35 18.67 -10.13
N PRO A 685 5.66 18.99 -10.24
CA PRO A 685 6.29 19.43 -11.48
C PRO A 685 6.14 18.47 -12.66
N VAL A 686 5.95 17.17 -12.41
CA VAL A 686 5.76 16.16 -13.46
C VAL A 686 4.53 16.45 -14.34
N LEU A 687 3.45 16.99 -13.76
CA LEU A 687 2.19 17.31 -14.42
C LEU A 687 2.16 18.74 -15.00
N GLU A 688 3.18 19.57 -14.73
CA GLU A 688 3.25 20.91 -15.28
C GLU A 688 3.52 20.84 -16.81
N SER A 689 2.59 21.42 -17.59
CA SER A 689 2.77 21.58 -19.03
C SER A 689 3.82 22.66 -19.28
N THR A 690 4.90 22.31 -19.97
CA THR A 690 5.86 23.30 -20.49
C THR A 690 5.19 24.04 -21.64
N ALA A 691 4.33 25.01 -21.32
CA ALA A 691 3.85 25.96 -22.30
C ALA A 691 5.02 26.92 -22.63
N PRO A 692 5.43 27.08 -23.90
CA PRO A 692 6.34 28.15 -24.27
C PRO A 692 5.61 29.47 -24.03
N SER A 693 6.25 30.35 -23.25
CA SER A 693 5.78 31.71 -22.97
C SER A 693 5.58 32.49 -24.28
N GLY A 694 4.35 32.92 -24.57
CA GLY A 694 4.05 33.90 -25.63
C GLY A 694 2.58 33.88 -26.09
N ASP A 695 1.88 34.99 -25.88
CA ASP A 695 0.55 35.39 -26.39
C ASP A 695 -0.74 34.75 -25.82
N MET A 696 -1.29 35.44 -24.81
CA MET A 696 -2.63 35.27 -24.21
C MET A 696 -3.78 35.85 -25.05
N SER A 697 -3.78 35.66 -26.38
CA SER A 697 -4.87 36.16 -27.23
C SER A 697 -5.32 35.14 -28.27
N ARG A 698 -5.96 34.04 -27.84
CA ARG A 698 -6.93 33.24 -28.63
C ARG A 698 -7.64 32.20 -27.73
N PRO A 699 -8.97 32.02 -27.84
CA PRO A 699 -9.69 30.99 -27.10
C PRO A 699 -9.41 29.60 -27.71
N HIS A 700 -8.79 28.71 -26.94
CA HIS A 700 -8.44 27.35 -27.37
C HIS A 700 -9.66 26.42 -27.36
N HIS A 701 -10.23 26.15 -28.54
CA HIS A 701 -11.01 24.94 -28.82
C HIS A 701 -10.18 24.00 -29.72
N ILE A 702 -9.27 23.22 -29.14
CA ILE A 702 -8.69 22.04 -29.80
C ILE A 702 -8.53 20.95 -28.74
N VAL A 703 -9.16 19.80 -29.00
CA VAL A 703 -8.98 18.54 -28.26
C VAL A 703 -7.50 18.20 -28.24
N SER A 704 -6.85 18.35 -27.08
CA SER A 704 -5.47 17.96 -26.87
C SER A 704 -5.40 16.44 -26.80
N VAL A 705 -5.02 15.81 -27.91
CA VAL A 705 -4.38 14.50 -27.86
C VAL A 705 -3.03 14.73 -27.21
N VAL A 706 -2.97 14.48 -25.90
CA VAL A 706 -1.77 14.57 -25.07
C VAL A 706 -0.70 13.63 -25.64
N PRO A 707 0.52 14.11 -25.96
CA PRO A 707 1.58 13.22 -26.42
C PRO A 707 1.96 12.25 -25.30
N ASN A 708 1.95 10.96 -25.60
CA ASN A 708 2.46 9.85 -24.78
C ASN A 708 3.95 10.04 -24.37
N ARG A 709 4.25 10.90 -23.38
CA ARG A 709 5.57 11.00 -22.72
C ARG A 709 5.44 11.44 -21.25
N TYR A 710 4.53 10.85 -20.49
CA TYR A 710 4.64 10.92 -19.03
C TYR A 710 5.46 9.72 -18.54
N PRO A 711 6.43 9.91 -17.62
CA PRO A 711 7.09 8.80 -16.96
C PRO A 711 6.03 7.91 -16.29
N ARG A 712 6.20 6.58 -16.34
CA ARG A 712 5.23 5.62 -15.77
C ARG A 712 5.32 5.64 -14.24
N TRP A 713 4.61 6.58 -13.62
CA TRP A 713 4.47 6.67 -12.16
C TRP A 713 3.24 5.88 -11.74
N PHE A 714 3.45 4.64 -11.29
CA PHE A 714 2.37 3.76 -10.88
C PHE A 714 1.72 4.22 -9.57
N THR A 715 2.49 4.89 -8.71
CA THR A 715 2.02 5.45 -7.42
C THR A 715 1.40 6.84 -7.54
N LEU A 716 1.17 7.36 -8.76
CA LEU A 716 0.64 8.72 -8.97
C LEU A 716 -0.68 8.96 -8.22
N SER A 717 -1.61 7.99 -8.24
CA SER A 717 -2.87 8.13 -7.50
C SER A 717 -2.69 8.24 -5.99
N HIS A 718 -1.69 7.55 -5.42
CA HIS A 718 -1.35 7.67 -4.00
C HIS A 718 -0.74 9.05 -3.73
N ILE A 719 0.18 9.52 -4.57
CA ILE A 719 0.80 10.84 -4.48
C ILE A 719 -0.25 11.96 -4.54
N GLU A 720 -1.20 11.91 -5.49
CA GLU A 720 -2.30 12.86 -5.59
C GLU A 720 -3.21 12.85 -4.34
N SER A 721 -3.42 11.68 -3.72
CA SER A 721 -4.13 11.58 -2.45
C SER A 721 -3.37 12.27 -1.33
N GLN A 722 -2.04 12.08 -1.23
CA GLN A 722 -1.20 12.75 -0.23
C GLN A 722 -1.15 14.27 -0.45
N GLN A 723 -1.11 14.72 -1.71
CA GLN A 723 -1.22 16.14 -2.07
C GLN A 723 -2.56 16.74 -1.59
N CYS A 724 -3.66 16.00 -1.79
CA CYS A 724 -4.99 16.38 -1.31
C CYS A 724 -5.05 16.42 0.23
N GLU A 725 -4.43 15.49 0.93
CA GLU A 725 -4.39 15.49 2.40
C GLU A 725 -3.60 16.65 2.97
N LEU A 726 -2.46 16.99 2.36
CA LEU A 726 -1.68 18.18 2.72
C LEU A 726 -2.52 19.46 2.59
N ALA A 727 -3.20 19.63 1.45
CA ALA A 727 -4.09 20.78 1.22
C ALA A 727 -5.25 20.85 2.24
N SER A 728 -5.87 19.72 2.57
CA SER A 728 -6.95 19.66 3.57
C SER A 728 -6.46 20.05 4.97
N THR A 729 -5.25 19.61 5.33
CA THR A 729 -4.59 19.97 6.60
C THR A 729 -4.33 21.48 6.67
N MET A 730 -3.85 22.09 5.58
CA MET A 730 -3.62 23.53 5.48
C MET A 730 -4.90 24.36 5.58
N LEU A 731 -5.98 23.92 4.92
CA LEU A 731 -7.30 24.58 4.98
C LEU A 731 -7.88 24.54 6.41
N THR A 732 -7.74 23.39 7.08
CA THR A 732 -8.20 23.22 8.47
C THR A 732 -7.46 24.17 9.41
N ALA A 733 -6.13 24.26 9.27
CA ALA A 733 -5.29 25.14 10.07
C ALA A 733 -5.48 26.64 9.77
N ALA A 734 -5.94 26.98 8.56
CA ALA A 734 -6.15 28.37 8.13
C ALA A 734 -7.52 28.93 8.56
N LYS A 735 -8.34 28.13 9.25
CA LYS A 735 -9.66 28.55 9.75
C LYS A 735 -9.54 29.84 10.57
N GLY A 736 -10.31 30.86 10.20
CA GLY A 736 -10.28 32.18 10.83
C GLY A 736 -9.20 33.15 10.32
N ASP A 737 -8.31 32.75 9.40
CA ASP A 737 -7.32 33.64 8.76
C ASP A 737 -7.57 33.76 7.25
N ALA A 738 -8.25 34.83 6.86
CA ALA A 738 -8.65 35.08 5.47
C ALA A 738 -7.46 35.16 4.50
N ARG A 739 -6.32 35.72 4.92
CA ARG A 739 -5.13 35.86 4.04
C ARG A 739 -4.51 34.51 3.76
N ARG A 740 -4.37 33.67 4.79
CA ARG A 740 -3.85 32.31 4.61
C ARG A 740 -4.78 31.48 3.76
N LEU A 741 -6.09 31.56 3.98
CA LEU A 741 -7.08 30.86 3.16
C LEU A 741 -6.99 31.23 1.68
N GLU A 742 -6.81 32.51 1.35
CA GLU A 742 -6.63 32.97 -0.03
C GLU A 742 -5.35 32.38 -0.66
N THR A 743 -4.21 32.44 0.04
CA THR A 743 -2.96 31.86 -0.47
C THR A 743 -3.02 30.33 -0.66
N VAL A 744 -3.72 29.62 0.23
CA VAL A 744 -3.94 28.17 0.12
C VAL A 744 -4.85 27.86 -1.06
N LEU A 745 -5.92 28.63 -1.25
CA LEU A 745 -6.83 28.49 -2.39
C LEU A 745 -6.10 28.68 -3.72
N GLU A 746 -5.30 29.75 -3.87
CA GLU A 746 -4.49 29.98 -5.07
C GLU A 746 -3.54 28.81 -5.35
N SER A 747 -2.90 28.28 -4.31
CA SER A 747 -1.99 27.14 -4.45
C SER A 747 -2.71 25.85 -4.86
N ILE A 748 -3.89 25.57 -4.30
CA ILE A 748 -4.73 24.43 -4.69
C ILE A 748 -5.14 24.56 -6.16
N GLN A 749 -5.63 25.73 -6.56
CA GLN A 749 -6.09 25.99 -7.93
C GLN A 749 -4.96 25.81 -8.96
N LYS A 750 -3.72 26.14 -8.58
CA LYS A 750 -2.54 26.04 -9.43
C LYS A 750 -2.00 24.61 -9.54
N ASN A 751 -1.88 23.90 -8.42
CA ASN A 751 -1.07 22.67 -8.33
C ASN A 751 -1.87 21.36 -8.32
N ILE A 752 -3.16 21.38 -7.96
CA ILE A 752 -4.00 20.18 -7.97
C ILE A 752 -4.76 20.12 -9.28
N HIS A 753 -4.58 19.03 -10.04
CA HIS A 753 -5.19 18.87 -11.37
C HIS A 753 -6.34 17.87 -11.41
N SER A 754 -6.55 17.10 -10.35
CA SER A 754 -7.61 16.10 -10.28
C SER A 754 -8.93 16.71 -9.79
N SER A 755 -9.96 16.67 -10.64
CA SER A 755 -11.28 17.22 -10.31
C SER A 755 -11.96 16.52 -9.12
N SER A 756 -11.68 15.23 -8.90
CA SER A 756 -12.20 14.50 -7.73
C SER A 756 -11.54 14.95 -6.43
N HIS A 757 -10.23 15.21 -6.43
CA HIS A 757 -9.51 15.70 -5.26
C HIS A 757 -9.89 17.15 -4.93
N ILE A 758 -10.04 18.04 -5.92
CA ILE A 758 -10.54 19.41 -5.70
C ILE A 758 -11.96 19.36 -5.13
N PHE A 759 -12.83 18.48 -5.63
CA PHE A 759 -14.18 18.32 -5.09
C PHE A 759 -14.18 17.82 -3.64
N LYS A 760 -13.31 16.85 -3.31
CA LYS A 760 -13.12 16.40 -1.92
C LYS A 760 -12.68 17.54 -1.01
N LEU A 761 -11.73 18.37 -1.44
CA LEU A 761 -11.27 19.54 -0.69
C LEU A 761 -12.38 20.57 -0.48
N ALA A 762 -13.22 20.81 -1.50
CA ALA A 762 -14.39 21.67 -1.38
C ALA A 762 -15.36 21.13 -0.31
N GLN A 763 -15.62 19.82 -0.32
CA GLN A 763 -16.46 19.16 0.69
C GLN A 763 -15.87 19.23 2.10
N ASP A 764 -14.57 19.02 2.25
CA ASP A 764 -13.90 19.08 3.55
C ASP A 764 -13.91 20.51 4.10
N ALA A 765 -13.61 21.53 3.27
CA ALA A 765 -13.72 22.95 3.65
C ALA A 765 -15.14 23.32 4.09
N PHE A 766 -16.17 22.86 3.36
CA PHE A 766 -17.57 23.08 3.72
C PHE A 766 -17.92 22.46 5.08
N LYS A 767 -17.50 21.21 5.33
CA LYS A 767 -17.74 20.53 6.61
C LYS A 767 -17.08 21.29 7.77
N ILE A 768 -15.83 21.73 7.61
CA ILE A 768 -15.10 22.49 8.64
C ILE A 768 -15.76 23.85 8.92
N ALA A 769 -16.31 24.47 7.88
CA ALA A 769 -17.00 25.75 7.98
C ALA A 769 -18.38 25.65 8.66
N THR A 770 -19.02 24.48 8.66
CA THR A 770 -20.40 24.26 9.15
C THR A 770 -20.48 23.43 10.44
N LEU A 771 -19.35 23.21 11.13
CA LEU A 771 -19.29 22.47 12.39
C LEU A 771 -20.26 23.05 13.44
N MET A 772 -21.06 22.16 14.05
CA MET A 772 -22.29 22.48 14.80
C MET A 772 -22.11 23.35 16.05
N ASP A 773 -20.88 23.48 16.56
CA ASP A 773 -20.60 24.20 17.82
C ASP A 773 -20.22 25.68 17.61
N SER A 774 -20.17 26.19 16.37
CA SER A 774 -19.78 27.58 16.06
C SER A 774 -20.59 28.18 14.91
N LEU A 775 -20.72 29.52 14.87
CA LEU A 775 -21.25 30.23 13.71
C LEU A 775 -20.46 29.84 12.44
N PRO A 776 -21.12 29.71 11.28
CA PRO A 776 -20.45 29.27 10.07
C PRO A 776 -19.38 30.25 9.62
N ASP A 777 -18.19 29.73 9.30
CA ASP A 777 -17.08 30.55 8.79
C ASP A 777 -17.35 30.91 7.33
N ILE A 778 -17.88 32.11 7.11
CA ILE A 778 -18.23 32.63 5.78
C ILE A 778 -17.00 32.67 4.86
N THR A 779 -15.79 32.92 5.38
CA THR A 779 -14.58 32.97 4.55
C THR A 779 -14.22 31.59 4.01
N LEU A 780 -14.33 30.56 4.86
CA LEU A 780 -14.09 29.18 4.45
C LEU A 780 -15.19 28.63 3.54
N LEU A 781 -16.45 29.04 3.75
CA LEU A 781 -17.55 28.74 2.82
C LEU A 781 -17.31 29.33 1.43
N LYS A 782 -16.76 30.54 1.34
CA LYS A 782 -16.37 31.15 0.05
C LYS A 782 -15.25 30.35 -0.63
N VAL A 783 -14.24 29.92 0.11
CA VAL A 783 -13.17 29.04 -0.41
C VAL A 783 -13.76 27.73 -0.94
N SER A 784 -14.66 27.09 -0.18
CA SER A 784 -15.38 25.89 -0.59
C SER A 784 -16.16 26.11 -1.89
N LEU A 785 -16.88 27.23 -1.99
CA LEU A 785 -17.62 27.59 -3.20
C LEU A 785 -16.69 27.77 -4.40
N GLU A 786 -15.58 28.51 -4.26
CA GLU A 786 -14.61 28.74 -5.34
C GLU A 786 -13.98 27.44 -5.86
N LEU A 787 -13.59 26.52 -4.96
CA LEU A 787 -13.11 25.19 -5.34
C LEU A 787 -14.21 24.40 -6.08
N GLY A 788 -15.45 24.44 -5.59
CA GLY A 788 -16.59 23.82 -6.26
C GLY A 788 -16.85 24.39 -7.66
N LEU A 789 -16.71 25.70 -7.84
CA LEU A 789 -16.84 26.36 -9.16
C LEU A 789 -15.73 25.92 -10.12
N GLN A 790 -14.49 25.76 -9.64
CA GLN A 790 -13.40 25.22 -10.45
C GLN A 790 -13.72 23.80 -10.94
N VAL A 791 -14.24 22.92 -10.07
CA VAL A 791 -14.66 21.56 -10.46
C VAL A 791 -15.74 21.61 -11.54
N MET A 792 -16.70 22.53 -11.45
CA MET A 792 -17.74 22.66 -12.47
C MET A 792 -17.17 23.03 -13.84
N ARG A 793 -16.21 23.96 -13.87
CA ARG A 793 -15.50 24.37 -15.10
C ARG A 793 -14.71 23.20 -15.70
N MET A 794 -14.00 22.42 -14.88
CA MET A 794 -13.21 21.27 -15.33
C MET A 794 -14.07 20.12 -15.85
N THR A 795 -15.26 19.93 -15.27
CA THR A 795 -16.13 18.78 -15.59
C THR A 795 -17.20 19.10 -16.65
N LEU A 796 -17.25 20.32 -17.18
CA LEU A 796 -18.31 20.73 -18.11
C LEU A 796 -18.25 19.98 -19.46
N SER A 797 -17.04 19.68 -19.94
CA SER A 797 -16.80 18.99 -21.21
C SER A 797 -16.50 17.50 -21.06
N THR A 798 -16.31 17.00 -19.84
CA THR A 798 -15.94 15.61 -19.55
C THR A 798 -17.14 14.82 -19.03
N LEU A 799 -17.30 13.59 -19.53
CA LEU A 799 -18.35 12.67 -19.07
C LEU A 799 -18.04 12.19 -17.65
N ASN A 800 -18.62 12.86 -16.65
CA ASN A 800 -18.52 12.48 -15.25
C ASN A 800 -19.88 12.02 -14.72
N TRP A 801 -19.98 10.73 -14.36
CA TRP A 801 -21.23 10.13 -13.87
C TRP A 801 -21.73 10.75 -12.55
N ARG A 802 -20.85 11.35 -11.75
CA ARG A 802 -21.20 12.06 -10.49
C ARG A 802 -21.55 13.53 -10.69
N ARG A 803 -21.46 14.08 -11.91
CA ARG A 803 -21.61 15.53 -12.15
C ARG A 803 -22.91 16.10 -11.59
N ARG A 804 -24.05 15.41 -11.75
CA ARG A 804 -25.34 15.88 -11.20
C ARG A 804 -25.32 16.01 -9.67
N GLU A 805 -24.63 15.13 -8.97
CA GLU A 805 -24.47 15.21 -7.51
C GLU A 805 -23.60 16.40 -7.12
N MET A 806 -22.50 16.62 -7.85
CA MET A 806 -21.61 17.77 -7.65
C MET A 806 -22.35 19.10 -7.86
N VAL A 807 -23.21 19.19 -8.88
CA VAL A 807 -24.06 20.38 -9.12
C VAL A 807 -25.02 20.62 -7.96
N ARG A 808 -25.73 19.59 -7.48
CA ARG A 808 -26.63 19.70 -6.32
C ARG A 808 -25.89 20.15 -5.06
N TRP A 809 -24.72 19.58 -4.83
CA TRP A 809 -23.86 19.96 -3.71
C TRP A 809 -23.41 21.42 -3.81
N LEU A 810 -22.98 21.88 -5.00
CA LEU A 810 -22.56 23.26 -5.21
C LEU A 810 -23.68 24.26 -4.92
N VAL A 811 -24.91 23.98 -5.36
CA VAL A 811 -26.08 24.84 -5.06
C VAL A 811 -26.36 24.87 -3.57
N THR A 812 -26.18 23.75 -2.87
CA THR A 812 -26.29 23.71 -1.41
C THR A 812 -25.21 24.59 -0.77
N CYS A 813 -23.95 24.49 -1.22
CA CYS A 813 -22.86 25.33 -0.74
C CYS A 813 -23.12 26.83 -0.98
N ALA A 814 -23.59 27.20 -2.18
CA ALA A 814 -23.94 28.58 -2.51
C ALA A 814 -25.12 29.11 -1.66
N THR A 815 -26.05 28.23 -1.27
CA THR A 815 -27.15 28.57 -0.36
C THR A 815 -26.62 28.94 1.04
N GLU A 816 -25.63 28.22 1.55
CA GLU A 816 -25.01 28.56 2.85
C GLU A 816 -24.14 29.83 2.79
N VAL A 817 -23.55 30.15 1.64
CA VAL A 817 -22.76 31.39 1.45
C VAL A 817 -23.68 32.63 1.40
N GLY A 818 -24.83 32.52 0.74
CA GLY A 818 -25.86 33.56 0.72
C GLY A 818 -26.41 33.92 -0.68
N VAL A 819 -27.35 34.86 -0.69
CA VAL A 819 -28.12 35.28 -1.88
C VAL A 819 -27.25 35.70 -3.06
N TYR A 820 -26.20 36.49 -2.81
CA TYR A 820 -25.30 36.97 -3.86
C TYR A 820 -24.55 35.84 -4.57
N ALA A 821 -24.19 34.77 -3.85
CA ALA A 821 -23.54 33.61 -4.44
C ALA A 821 -24.48 32.87 -5.40
N LEU A 822 -25.74 32.68 -4.99
CA LEU A 822 -26.77 32.08 -5.84
C LEU A 822 -27.02 32.91 -7.11
N ASP A 823 -27.13 34.22 -6.98
CA ASP A 823 -27.31 35.10 -8.14
C ASP A 823 -26.09 35.05 -9.08
N SER A 824 -24.88 35.07 -8.53
CA SER A 824 -23.64 35.00 -9.31
C SER A 824 -23.50 33.69 -10.10
N ILE A 825 -23.83 32.54 -9.52
CA ILE A 825 -23.77 31.25 -10.25
C ILE A 825 -24.86 31.16 -11.33
N MET A 826 -26.02 31.78 -11.12
CA MET A 826 -27.08 31.85 -12.12
C MET A 826 -26.70 32.76 -13.28
N GLN A 827 -26.06 33.91 -13.02
CA GLN A 827 -25.58 34.80 -14.08
C GLN A 827 -24.44 34.17 -14.90
N SER A 828 -23.55 33.40 -14.26
CA SER A 828 -22.38 32.77 -14.90
C SER A 828 -22.62 31.35 -15.42
N TRP A 829 -23.89 30.92 -15.52
CA TRP A 829 -24.28 29.53 -15.75
C TRP A 829 -23.65 28.90 -17.01
N PHE A 830 -23.44 29.69 -18.07
CA PHE A 830 -22.93 29.22 -19.36
C PHE A 830 -21.50 28.65 -19.29
N THR A 831 -20.74 29.02 -18.24
CA THR A 831 -19.38 28.49 -17.98
C THR A 831 -19.34 27.35 -16.98
N LEU A 832 -20.45 27.08 -16.28
CA LEU A 832 -20.49 26.19 -15.11
C LEU A 832 -21.37 24.96 -15.34
N PHE A 833 -22.51 25.13 -16.01
CA PHE A 833 -23.56 24.13 -16.10
C PHE A 833 -23.97 23.88 -17.55
N THR A 834 -24.45 22.66 -17.82
CA THR A 834 -25.22 22.41 -19.05
C THR A 834 -26.60 23.06 -18.92
N PRO A 835 -27.28 23.41 -20.05
CA PRO A 835 -28.61 24.03 -20.00
C PRO A 835 -29.62 23.23 -19.17
N THR A 836 -29.54 21.91 -19.22
CA THR A 836 -30.43 21.00 -18.47
C THR A 836 -30.11 20.99 -16.97
N GLU A 837 -28.84 21.02 -16.57
CA GLU A 837 -28.43 21.14 -15.17
C GLU A 837 -28.87 22.49 -14.57
N ALA A 838 -28.65 23.58 -15.30
CA ALA A 838 -29.00 24.92 -14.87
C ALA A 838 -30.51 25.09 -14.66
N THR A 839 -31.33 24.56 -15.57
CA THR A 839 -32.80 24.63 -15.44
C THR A 839 -33.35 23.66 -14.41
N SER A 840 -33.05 22.37 -14.54
CA SER A 840 -33.70 21.32 -13.73
C SER A 840 -33.20 21.24 -12.30
N ILE A 841 -31.93 21.61 -12.05
CA ILE A 841 -31.32 21.52 -10.71
C ILE A 841 -31.19 22.92 -10.10
N VAL A 842 -30.44 23.82 -10.74
CA VAL A 842 -30.09 25.12 -10.12
C VAL A 842 -31.33 26.00 -9.93
N ALA A 843 -32.04 26.32 -11.02
CA ALA A 843 -33.22 27.19 -10.95
C ALA A 843 -34.35 26.60 -10.08
N THR A 844 -34.64 25.30 -10.22
CA THR A 844 -35.63 24.60 -9.39
C THR A 844 -35.30 24.67 -7.90
N THR A 845 -34.03 24.49 -7.54
CA THR A 845 -33.61 24.50 -6.13
C THR A 845 -33.67 25.92 -5.56
N VAL A 846 -33.22 26.93 -6.31
CA VAL A 846 -33.29 28.34 -5.90
C VAL A 846 -34.74 28.78 -5.65
N MET A 847 -35.67 28.34 -6.50
CA MET A 847 -37.10 28.67 -6.38
C MET A 847 -37.88 27.82 -5.34
N SER A 848 -37.22 26.89 -4.65
CA SER A 848 -37.87 26.00 -3.69
C SER A 848 -38.16 26.68 -2.34
N ASN A 849 -39.25 26.27 -1.66
CA ASN A 849 -39.59 26.76 -0.32
C ASN A 849 -38.50 26.47 0.72
N SER A 850 -37.75 25.37 0.57
CA SER A 850 -36.63 25.05 1.46
C SER A 850 -35.52 26.09 1.43
N THR A 851 -35.22 26.66 0.26
CA THR A 851 -34.17 27.68 0.10
C THR A 851 -34.58 29.00 0.73
N ILE A 852 -35.87 29.37 0.59
CA ILE A 852 -36.45 30.57 1.22
C ILE A 852 -36.34 30.50 2.74
N VAL A 853 -36.70 29.34 3.32
CA VAL A 853 -36.64 29.14 4.78
C VAL A 853 -35.20 29.16 5.29
N ARG A 854 -34.25 28.51 4.59
CA ARG A 854 -32.84 28.48 5.01
C ARG A 854 -32.15 29.84 4.96
N LEU A 855 -32.44 30.65 3.94
CA LEU A 855 -31.81 31.95 3.75
C LEU A 855 -32.51 33.11 4.48
N HIS A 856 -33.67 32.85 5.12
CA HIS A 856 -34.50 33.89 5.76
C HIS A 856 -34.75 35.09 4.83
N LEU A 857 -35.15 34.82 3.58
CA LEU A 857 -35.29 35.85 2.55
C LEU A 857 -36.47 36.78 2.82
N ASP A 858 -36.24 38.08 2.66
CA ASP A 858 -37.31 39.07 2.54
C ASP A 858 -38.03 38.95 1.19
N CYS A 859 -39.29 39.41 1.13
CA CYS A 859 -40.11 39.37 -0.08
C CYS A 859 -39.41 39.99 -1.31
N HIS A 860 -38.66 41.08 -1.11
CA HIS A 860 -37.90 41.72 -2.19
C HIS A 860 -36.73 40.86 -2.71
N GLN A 861 -35.97 40.22 -1.80
CA GLN A 861 -34.86 39.36 -2.18
C GLN A 861 -35.35 38.07 -2.86
N GLN A 862 -36.49 37.54 -2.41
CA GLN A 862 -37.15 36.41 -3.02
C GLN A 862 -37.57 36.70 -4.47
N GLU A 863 -38.16 37.87 -4.73
CA GLU A 863 -38.59 38.24 -6.09
C GLU A 863 -37.40 38.46 -7.02
N ASN A 864 -36.31 39.08 -6.54
CA ASN A 864 -35.08 39.25 -7.32
C ASN A 864 -34.45 37.91 -7.73
N LEU A 865 -34.31 36.97 -6.78
CA LEU A 865 -33.81 35.61 -7.07
C LEU A 865 -34.73 34.86 -8.03
N ALA A 866 -36.05 34.98 -7.85
CA ALA A 866 -37.02 34.35 -8.74
C ALA A 866 -36.92 34.93 -10.16
N SER A 867 -36.72 36.24 -10.30
CA SER A 867 -36.47 36.90 -11.59
C SER A 867 -35.21 36.35 -12.26
N SER A 868 -34.08 36.27 -11.54
CA SER A 868 -32.83 35.71 -12.07
C SER A 868 -32.99 34.25 -12.50
N ALA A 869 -33.71 33.42 -11.72
CA ALA A 869 -33.99 32.03 -12.04
C ALA A 869 -34.89 31.88 -13.29
N ARG A 870 -35.89 32.77 -13.47
CA ARG A 870 -36.72 32.81 -14.68
C ARG A 870 -35.90 33.21 -15.91
N THR A 871 -35.07 34.26 -15.80
CA THR A 871 -34.17 34.68 -16.90
C THR A 871 -33.21 33.55 -17.29
N LEU A 872 -32.58 32.88 -16.31
CA LEU A 872 -31.74 31.71 -16.54
C LEU A 872 -32.50 30.62 -17.31
N ALA A 873 -33.71 30.28 -16.87
CA ALA A 873 -34.50 29.22 -17.48
C ALA A 873 -34.88 29.52 -18.93
N LEU A 874 -35.24 30.79 -19.23
CA LEU A 874 -35.51 31.24 -20.59
C LEU A 874 -34.26 31.14 -21.49
N GLN A 875 -33.11 31.59 -21.01
CA GLN A 875 -31.85 31.49 -21.76
C GLN A 875 -31.45 30.03 -22.05
N CYS A 876 -31.63 29.12 -21.09
CA CYS A 876 -31.40 27.70 -21.29
C CYS A 876 -32.38 27.09 -22.30
N ALA A 877 -33.67 27.47 -22.24
CA ALA A 877 -34.67 27.04 -23.20
C ALA A 877 -34.40 27.55 -24.62
N MET A 878 -33.82 28.74 -24.79
CA MET A 878 -33.39 29.22 -26.11
C MET A 878 -32.23 28.39 -26.68
N LYS A 879 -31.30 27.94 -25.83
CA LYS A 879 -30.10 27.20 -26.26
C LYS A 879 -30.36 25.72 -26.52
N ASP A 880 -31.17 25.09 -25.67
CA ASP A 880 -31.59 23.68 -25.82
C ASP A 880 -33.09 23.54 -25.53
N PRO A 881 -33.96 23.93 -26.49
CA PRO A 881 -35.40 23.89 -26.30
C PRO A 881 -35.93 22.50 -25.99
N GLN A 882 -35.34 21.47 -26.59
CA GLN A 882 -35.77 20.07 -26.50
C GLN A 882 -35.82 19.57 -25.05
N ASN A 883 -34.80 19.90 -24.26
CA ASN A 883 -34.68 19.37 -22.90
C ASN A 883 -35.07 20.39 -21.81
N CYS A 884 -35.03 21.69 -22.11
CA CYS A 884 -35.18 22.74 -21.10
C CYS A 884 -36.57 23.40 -21.08
N ALA A 885 -37.33 23.34 -22.17
CA ALA A 885 -38.51 24.18 -22.31
C ALA A 885 -39.65 23.87 -21.32
N LEU A 886 -39.89 22.59 -21.00
CA LEU A 886 -40.88 22.22 -19.98
C LEU A 886 -40.49 22.76 -18.59
N SER A 887 -39.20 22.71 -18.26
CA SER A 887 -38.68 23.25 -17.00
C SER A 887 -38.80 24.78 -16.97
N ALA A 888 -38.53 25.47 -18.08
CA ALA A 888 -38.72 26.91 -18.17
C ALA A 888 -40.19 27.32 -18.00
N LEU A 889 -41.12 26.58 -18.63
CA LEU A 889 -42.56 26.81 -18.50
C LEU A 889 -43.09 26.61 -17.07
N THR A 890 -42.57 25.63 -16.35
CA THR A 890 -42.94 25.37 -14.95
C THR A 890 -42.41 26.44 -14.02
N LEU A 891 -41.15 26.87 -14.19
CA LEU A 891 -40.53 27.92 -13.37
C LEU A 891 -41.16 29.30 -13.61
N CYS A 892 -41.64 29.58 -14.83
CA CYS A 892 -42.24 30.86 -15.18
C CYS A 892 -43.76 30.94 -14.92
N GLU A 893 -44.41 29.90 -14.40
CA GLU A 893 -45.89 29.82 -14.29
C GLU A 893 -46.54 31.00 -13.56
N LYS A 894 -45.84 31.59 -12.58
CA LYS A 894 -46.34 32.72 -11.77
C LYS A 894 -46.17 34.09 -12.43
N ASP A 895 -45.37 34.19 -13.49
CA ASP A 895 -45.06 35.45 -14.19
C ASP A 895 -45.55 35.36 -15.63
N HIS A 896 -46.61 36.10 -15.93
CA HIS A 896 -47.26 36.06 -17.24
C HIS A 896 -46.29 36.40 -18.39
N ILE A 897 -45.40 37.37 -18.22
CA ILE A 897 -44.51 37.82 -19.31
C ILE A 897 -43.46 36.74 -19.60
N ALA A 898 -42.85 36.21 -18.55
CA ALA A 898 -41.86 35.14 -18.67
C ALA A 898 -42.49 33.85 -19.23
N PHE A 899 -43.72 33.52 -18.81
CA PHE A 899 -44.45 32.36 -19.30
C PHE A 899 -44.79 32.46 -20.80
N GLU A 900 -45.26 33.61 -21.27
CA GLU A 900 -45.49 33.84 -22.71
C GLU A 900 -44.19 33.70 -23.51
N THR A 901 -43.10 34.25 -22.99
CA THR A 901 -41.78 34.18 -23.64
C THR A 901 -41.31 32.72 -23.75
N ALA A 902 -41.43 31.94 -22.67
CA ALA A 902 -41.12 30.51 -22.67
C ALA A 902 -42.00 29.73 -23.66
N TYR A 903 -43.30 30.04 -23.73
CA TYR A 903 -44.22 29.42 -24.70
C TYR A 903 -43.83 29.75 -26.14
N GLN A 904 -43.42 30.99 -26.42
CA GLN A 904 -42.98 31.40 -27.75
C GLN A 904 -41.69 30.67 -28.17
N ILE A 905 -40.73 30.48 -27.25
CA ILE A 905 -39.52 29.68 -27.50
C ILE A 905 -39.89 28.26 -27.93
N VAL A 906 -40.89 27.64 -27.29
CA VAL A 906 -41.38 26.30 -27.69
C VAL A 906 -41.96 26.32 -29.10
N LEU A 907 -42.76 27.33 -29.45
CA LEU A 907 -43.35 27.45 -30.79
C LEU A 907 -42.28 27.59 -31.86
N ASP A 908 -41.29 28.46 -31.64
CA ASP A 908 -40.19 28.68 -32.58
C ASP A 908 -39.33 27.40 -32.71
N ALA A 909 -39.05 26.71 -31.60
CA ALA A 909 -38.34 25.44 -31.60
C ALA A 909 -39.12 24.28 -32.27
N ALA A 910 -40.44 24.28 -32.15
CA ALA A 910 -41.31 23.32 -32.82
C ALA A 910 -41.20 23.45 -34.35
N THR A 911 -40.92 24.64 -34.89
CA THR A 911 -40.72 24.82 -36.33
C THR A 911 -39.34 24.40 -36.82
N THR A 912 -38.32 24.43 -35.95
CA THR A 912 -36.91 24.20 -36.29
C THR A 912 -36.41 22.78 -36.01
N GLY A 913 -37.24 21.90 -35.44
CA GLY A 913 -36.98 20.45 -35.36
C GLY A 913 -37.07 19.80 -33.98
N MET A 914 -37.77 20.41 -33.01
CA MET A 914 -38.08 19.75 -31.72
C MET A 914 -38.79 18.40 -31.94
N SER A 915 -38.43 17.36 -31.17
CA SER A 915 -39.06 16.05 -31.33
C SER A 915 -40.54 16.09 -30.96
N TYR A 916 -41.35 15.34 -31.71
CA TYR A 916 -42.78 15.21 -31.46
C TYR A 916 -43.09 14.72 -30.03
N THR A 917 -42.25 13.85 -29.45
CA THR A 917 -42.43 13.33 -28.08
C THR A 917 -42.36 14.43 -27.02
N GLN A 918 -41.42 15.37 -27.14
CA GLN A 918 -41.31 16.50 -26.22
C GLN A 918 -42.45 17.50 -26.45
N LEU A 919 -42.82 17.77 -27.70
CA LEU A 919 -43.96 18.64 -28.02
C LEU A 919 -45.28 18.12 -27.42
N PHE A 920 -45.55 16.81 -27.52
CA PHE A 920 -46.73 16.21 -26.89
C PHE A 920 -46.69 16.30 -25.36
N THR A 921 -45.51 16.11 -24.75
CA THR A 921 -45.34 16.26 -23.31
C THR A 921 -45.65 17.68 -22.84
N ILE A 922 -45.12 18.69 -23.54
CA ILE A 922 -45.39 20.10 -23.25
C ILE A 922 -46.86 20.45 -23.54
N ALA A 923 -47.45 19.92 -24.60
CA ALA A 923 -48.85 20.14 -24.93
C ALA A 923 -49.79 19.59 -23.84
N ARG A 924 -49.52 18.39 -23.30
CA ARG A 924 -50.26 17.85 -22.16
C ARG A 924 -50.10 18.71 -20.90
N TYR A 925 -48.88 19.18 -20.64
CA TYR A 925 -48.65 20.12 -19.55
C TYR A 925 -49.53 21.37 -19.68
N MET A 926 -49.63 21.95 -20.88
CA MET A 926 -50.48 23.12 -21.16
C MET A 926 -51.97 22.85 -20.93
N GLU A 927 -52.46 21.68 -21.32
CA GLU A 927 -53.85 21.28 -21.09
C GLU A 927 -54.15 21.14 -19.60
N HIS A 928 -53.28 20.45 -18.84
CA HIS A 928 -53.44 20.26 -17.39
C HIS A 928 -53.43 21.58 -16.61
N ARG A 929 -52.73 22.61 -17.12
CA ARG A 929 -52.71 23.96 -16.53
C ARG A 929 -53.86 24.86 -16.98
N GLY A 930 -54.79 24.36 -17.80
CA GLY A 930 -56.00 25.10 -18.20
C GLY A 930 -55.85 25.93 -19.49
N TYR A 931 -54.85 25.65 -20.33
CA TYR A 931 -54.63 26.34 -21.61
C TYR A 931 -54.85 25.42 -22.83
N PRO A 932 -56.09 24.93 -23.07
CA PRO A 932 -56.35 23.90 -24.06
C PRO A 932 -56.11 24.36 -25.51
N MET A 933 -56.36 25.65 -25.82
CA MET A 933 -56.05 26.21 -27.15
C MET A 933 -54.54 26.29 -27.44
N ARG A 934 -53.71 26.48 -26.41
CA ARG A 934 -52.24 26.50 -26.55
C ARG A 934 -51.68 25.09 -26.69
N ALA A 935 -52.24 24.15 -25.93
CA ALA A 935 -51.97 22.72 -26.05
C ALA A 935 -52.28 22.21 -27.47
N TYR A 936 -53.44 22.60 -28.02
CA TYR A 936 -53.84 22.22 -29.36
C TYR A 936 -52.87 22.70 -30.45
N LYS A 937 -52.39 23.94 -30.37
CA LYS A 937 -51.38 24.46 -31.31
C LYS A 937 -50.09 23.64 -31.28
N LEU A 938 -49.59 23.30 -30.09
CA LEU A 938 -48.39 22.46 -29.95
C LEU A 938 -48.61 21.03 -30.43
N ALA A 939 -49.76 20.43 -30.11
CA ALA A 939 -50.12 19.10 -30.57
C ALA A 939 -50.20 19.05 -32.12
N THR A 940 -50.76 20.09 -32.74
CA THR A 940 -50.82 20.22 -34.20
C THR A 940 -49.42 20.27 -34.83
N LEU A 941 -48.49 21.02 -34.22
CA LEU A 941 -47.09 21.06 -34.67
C LEU A 941 -46.37 19.71 -34.45
N ALA A 942 -46.63 19.03 -33.33
CA ALA A 942 -46.09 17.68 -33.07
C ALA A 942 -46.55 16.66 -34.13
N MET A 943 -47.82 16.75 -34.54
CA MET A 943 -48.41 15.90 -35.57
C MET A 943 -47.74 16.07 -36.95
N VAL A 944 -47.22 17.26 -37.26
CA VAL A 944 -46.48 17.51 -38.52
C VAL A 944 -45.16 16.71 -38.57
N HIS A 945 -44.50 16.55 -37.43
CA HIS A 945 -43.21 15.86 -37.29
C HIS A 945 -43.32 14.36 -36.99
N LEU A 946 -44.54 13.87 -36.73
CA LEU A 946 -44.81 12.46 -36.47
C LEU A 946 -44.97 11.67 -37.78
N ASN A 947 -44.39 10.47 -37.84
CA ASN A 947 -44.63 9.53 -38.94
C ASN A 947 -44.74 8.10 -38.40
N LEU A 948 -45.97 7.59 -38.31
CA LEU A 948 -46.29 6.22 -37.94
C LEU A 948 -46.47 5.37 -39.20
N SER A 949 -45.58 4.39 -39.37
CA SER A 949 -45.59 3.49 -40.52
C SER A 949 -46.64 2.38 -40.39
N TYR A 950 -46.92 1.67 -41.49
CA TYR A 950 -48.01 0.68 -41.60
C TYR A 950 -47.99 -0.45 -40.54
N ASN A 951 -46.82 -0.81 -39.99
CA ASN A 951 -46.62 -1.96 -39.08
C ASN A 951 -46.33 -1.56 -37.62
N GLN A 952 -46.68 -0.34 -37.20
CA GLN A 952 -46.39 0.20 -35.87
C GLN A 952 -47.67 0.37 -35.04
N ASP A 953 -48.39 -0.73 -34.77
CA ASP A 953 -49.66 -0.75 -34.03
C ASP A 953 -49.51 -0.68 -32.50
N THR A 954 -48.29 -0.79 -31.99
CA THR A 954 -47.94 -0.70 -30.55
C THR A 954 -47.06 0.51 -30.21
N HIS A 955 -46.89 1.45 -31.15
CA HIS A 955 -46.00 2.59 -30.96
C HIS A 955 -46.50 3.55 -29.86
N PRO A 956 -45.64 4.03 -28.94
CA PRO A 956 -46.06 4.86 -27.79
C PRO A 956 -46.78 6.15 -28.20
N ALA A 957 -46.39 6.75 -29.34
CA ALA A 957 -47.03 7.94 -29.89
C ALA A 957 -48.53 7.77 -30.26
N ILE A 958 -49.04 6.54 -30.38
CA ILE A 958 -50.47 6.30 -30.68
C ILE A 958 -51.35 6.95 -29.62
N ASN A 959 -50.99 6.83 -28.35
CA ASN A 959 -51.73 7.46 -27.25
C ASN A 959 -51.70 9.00 -27.36
N ASP A 960 -50.61 9.56 -27.85
CA ASP A 960 -50.46 11.01 -28.05
C ASP A 960 -51.34 11.51 -29.21
N VAL A 961 -51.42 10.75 -30.31
CA VAL A 961 -52.30 11.06 -31.45
C VAL A 961 -53.78 10.96 -31.03
N LEU A 962 -54.15 9.90 -30.32
CA LEU A 962 -55.52 9.69 -29.83
C LEU A 962 -55.92 10.83 -28.88
N TRP A 963 -55.02 11.21 -27.97
CA TRP A 963 -55.19 12.35 -27.09
C TRP A 963 -55.34 13.67 -27.86
N ALA A 964 -54.48 13.94 -28.85
CA ALA A 964 -54.56 15.16 -29.65
C ALA A 964 -55.88 15.27 -30.43
N CYS A 965 -56.38 14.16 -30.96
CA CYS A 965 -57.69 14.10 -31.61
C CYS A 965 -58.84 14.36 -30.61
N ALA A 966 -58.76 13.79 -29.41
CA ALA A 966 -59.74 14.02 -28.35
C ALA A 966 -59.76 15.49 -27.86
N LEU A 967 -58.58 16.10 -27.66
CA LEU A 967 -58.44 17.51 -27.35
C LEU A 967 -59.04 18.39 -28.45
N SER A 968 -58.74 18.10 -29.72
CA SER A 968 -59.30 18.82 -30.88
C SER A 968 -60.83 18.73 -30.93
N HIS A 969 -61.37 17.54 -30.66
CA HIS A 969 -62.81 17.30 -30.59
C HIS A 969 -63.47 18.08 -29.43
N SER A 970 -62.78 18.23 -28.30
CA SER A 970 -63.27 18.99 -27.14
C SER A 970 -63.30 20.52 -27.37
N LEU A 971 -62.41 21.03 -28.23
CA LEU A 971 -62.30 22.46 -28.53
C LEU A 971 -63.32 22.95 -29.56
N GLY A 972 -63.67 22.11 -30.54
CA GLY A 972 -64.65 22.46 -31.55
C GLY A 972 -64.53 21.69 -32.86
N LYS A 973 -65.53 21.87 -33.73
CA LYS A 973 -65.56 21.22 -35.05
C LYS A 973 -64.51 21.77 -36.02
N ASN A 974 -64.11 23.03 -35.87
CA ASN A 974 -63.17 23.68 -36.78
C ASN A 974 -61.73 23.18 -36.54
N GLU A 975 -61.39 22.97 -35.28
CA GLU A 975 -60.10 22.54 -34.75
C GLU A 975 -59.88 21.05 -35.06
N LEU A 976 -60.94 20.25 -34.92
CA LEU A 976 -60.97 18.87 -35.42
C LEU A 976 -60.80 18.81 -36.95
N ALA A 977 -61.44 19.72 -37.69
CA ALA A 977 -61.29 19.76 -39.15
C ALA A 977 -59.88 20.11 -39.61
N ALA A 978 -59.15 20.93 -38.85
CA ALA A 978 -57.78 21.31 -39.16
C ALA A 978 -56.75 20.21 -38.81
N ILE A 979 -56.98 19.38 -37.78
CA ILE A 979 -56.01 18.33 -37.39
C ILE A 979 -56.13 17.06 -38.23
N ILE A 980 -57.32 16.74 -38.75
CA ILE A 980 -57.57 15.51 -39.52
C ILE A 980 -56.65 15.33 -40.74
N PRO A 981 -56.40 16.36 -41.58
CA PRO A 981 -55.44 16.24 -42.69
C PRO A 981 -54.02 15.89 -42.22
N LEU A 982 -53.62 16.37 -41.04
CA LEU A 982 -52.32 16.07 -40.46
C LEU A 982 -52.24 14.62 -39.97
N VAL A 983 -53.29 14.13 -39.29
CA VAL A 983 -53.41 12.72 -38.87
C VAL A 983 -53.31 11.77 -40.06
N VAL A 984 -54.02 12.08 -41.16
CA VAL A 984 -53.99 11.28 -42.39
C VAL A 984 -52.59 11.24 -43.01
N LYS A 985 -51.83 12.34 -42.90
CA LYS A 985 -50.45 12.42 -43.41
C LYS A 985 -49.46 11.70 -42.49
N SER A 986 -49.62 11.82 -41.18
CA SER A 986 -48.68 11.34 -40.16
C SER A 986 -48.89 9.87 -39.80
N VAL A 987 -50.10 9.34 -39.94
CA VAL A 987 -50.44 7.96 -39.53
C VAL A 987 -50.80 7.13 -40.74
N LYS A 988 -50.02 6.08 -41.00
CA LYS A 988 -50.26 5.13 -42.09
C LYS A 988 -50.77 3.78 -41.59
N CYS A 989 -50.75 3.55 -40.27
CA CYS A 989 -51.25 2.33 -39.66
C CYS A 989 -52.79 2.29 -39.69
N ALA A 990 -53.34 1.31 -40.40
CA ALA A 990 -54.78 1.23 -40.68
C ALA A 990 -55.65 1.02 -39.42
N THR A 991 -55.18 0.22 -38.47
CA THR A 991 -55.89 -0.05 -37.21
C THR A 991 -55.96 1.19 -36.32
N VAL A 992 -54.88 1.98 -36.27
CA VAL A 992 -54.82 3.25 -35.52
C VAL A 992 -55.74 4.29 -36.13
N LEU A 993 -55.73 4.45 -37.46
CA LEU A 993 -56.66 5.34 -38.16
C LEU A 993 -58.14 4.95 -37.94
N SER A 994 -58.44 3.65 -37.95
CA SER A 994 -59.78 3.11 -37.67
C SER A 994 -60.24 3.41 -36.23
N ASP A 995 -59.35 3.27 -35.24
CA ASP A 995 -59.65 3.63 -33.85
C ASP A 995 -59.89 5.15 -33.70
N ILE A 996 -59.03 5.98 -34.30
CA ILE A 996 -59.22 7.44 -34.32
C ILE A 996 -60.57 7.80 -34.96
N LEU A 997 -60.90 7.21 -36.10
CA LEU A 997 -62.17 7.43 -36.80
C LEU A 997 -63.37 7.07 -35.91
N ARG A 998 -63.35 5.89 -35.28
CA ARG A 998 -64.42 5.46 -34.36
C ARG A 998 -64.57 6.43 -33.19
N ARG A 999 -63.47 6.87 -32.57
CA ARG A 999 -63.50 7.83 -31.45
C ARG A 999 -64.01 9.21 -31.86
N CYS A 1000 -63.65 9.69 -33.04
CA CYS A 1000 -64.16 10.97 -33.57
C CYS A 1000 -65.65 10.93 -33.95
N THR A 1001 -66.24 9.74 -34.13
CA THR A 1001 -67.70 9.59 -34.35
C THR A 1001 -68.50 9.57 -33.04
N LEU A 1002 -67.86 9.23 -31.92
CA LEU A 1002 -68.49 9.21 -30.60
C LEU A 1002 -68.44 10.61 -29.96
N THR A 1003 -69.55 11.04 -29.37
CA THR A 1003 -69.58 12.29 -28.59
C THR A 1003 -68.80 12.08 -27.28
N THR A 1004 -67.86 12.99 -26.95
CA THR A 1004 -66.95 12.82 -25.81
C THR A 1004 -67.71 12.66 -24.48
N PRO A 1005 -67.42 11.66 -23.65
CA PRO A 1005 -67.84 11.66 -22.25
C PRO A 1005 -66.90 12.59 -21.46
N GLY A 1006 -67.40 13.74 -20.97
CA GLY A 1006 -66.62 14.60 -20.07
C GLY A 1006 -66.85 16.12 -20.11
N MET A 1007 -67.89 16.65 -20.78
CA MET A 1007 -68.24 18.07 -20.63
C MET A 1007 -68.85 18.35 -19.25
N VAL A 1008 -68.04 18.80 -18.30
CA VAL A 1008 -68.51 19.67 -17.20
C VAL A 1008 -68.12 21.10 -17.58
N ALA A 1009 -69.01 21.81 -18.26
CA ALA A 1009 -68.97 23.25 -18.37
C ALA A 1009 -70.28 23.81 -17.81
N LEU A 1010 -70.17 24.59 -16.74
CA LEU A 1010 -71.27 25.38 -16.20
C LEU A 1010 -71.83 26.31 -17.30
N HIS A 1011 -73.16 26.30 -17.41
CA HIS A 1011 -74.00 27.25 -18.16
C HIS A 1011 -73.93 27.26 -19.70
N SER A 1012 -74.88 26.59 -20.36
CA SER A 1012 -76.12 27.23 -20.89
C SER A 1012 -76.78 26.39 -22.00
N ARG A 1013 -78.06 26.07 -21.76
CA ARG A 1013 -79.18 25.50 -22.56
C ARG A 1013 -78.97 24.95 -24.00
N ARG A 1014 -79.43 23.69 -24.13
CA ARG A 1014 -80.12 23.02 -25.26
C ARG A 1014 -79.40 23.01 -26.63
N ASN A 1015 -78.66 21.93 -26.88
CA ASN A 1015 -78.85 21.18 -28.13
C ASN A 1015 -78.41 19.71 -27.99
N SER A 1016 -79.34 18.81 -28.35
CA SER A 1016 -79.22 17.36 -28.30
C SER A 1016 -78.07 16.85 -29.18
N GLY A 1017 -77.37 15.82 -28.71
CA GLY A 1017 -76.27 15.16 -29.41
C GLY A 1017 -76.66 14.76 -30.83
N LYS A 1018 -75.97 15.35 -31.81
CA LYS A 1018 -75.95 14.86 -33.20
C LYS A 1018 -74.56 14.29 -33.45
N LEU A 1019 -74.51 12.96 -33.64
CA LEU A 1019 -73.35 12.25 -34.17
C LEU A 1019 -72.81 12.99 -35.40
N MET A 1020 -71.50 13.19 -35.50
CA MET A 1020 -70.93 13.79 -36.70
C MET A 1020 -71.14 12.84 -37.88
N SER A 1021 -71.74 13.33 -38.96
CA SER A 1021 -72.00 12.55 -40.18
C SER A 1021 -70.66 12.24 -40.86
N LEU A 1022 -70.37 10.95 -41.06
CA LEU A 1022 -69.15 10.48 -41.75
C LEU A 1022 -69.08 10.92 -43.22
N ASP A 1023 -70.21 11.31 -43.80
CA ASP A 1023 -70.31 11.74 -45.20
C ASP A 1023 -69.98 13.23 -45.41
N LYS A 1024 -69.66 13.96 -44.33
CA LYS A 1024 -69.30 15.38 -44.40
C LYS A 1024 -67.85 15.61 -43.98
N ALA A 1025 -67.20 16.60 -44.59
CA ALA A 1025 -65.88 17.05 -44.17
C ALA A 1025 -65.95 17.49 -42.69
N PRO A 1026 -64.97 17.12 -41.85
CA PRO A 1026 -63.65 16.53 -42.17
C PRO A 1026 -63.57 14.99 -42.10
N LEU A 1027 -64.59 14.29 -41.57
CA LEU A 1027 -64.52 12.86 -41.28
C LEU A 1027 -64.48 11.97 -42.53
N ARG A 1028 -65.08 12.43 -43.64
CA ARG A 1028 -65.01 11.72 -44.92
C ARG A 1028 -63.57 11.48 -45.39
N GLN A 1029 -62.70 12.48 -45.23
CA GLN A 1029 -61.28 12.38 -45.58
C GLN A 1029 -60.54 11.34 -44.73
N LEU A 1030 -60.85 11.28 -43.43
CA LEU A 1030 -60.27 10.29 -42.54
C LEU A 1030 -60.77 8.87 -42.86
N LEU A 1031 -62.06 8.71 -43.19
CA LEU A 1031 -62.65 7.44 -43.61
C LEU A 1031 -61.99 6.92 -44.89
N ASP A 1032 -61.89 7.75 -45.93
CA ASP A 1032 -61.27 7.38 -47.21
C ASP A 1032 -59.78 7.03 -47.03
N ALA A 1033 -59.05 7.78 -46.19
CA ALA A 1033 -57.66 7.49 -45.86
C ALA A 1033 -57.50 6.18 -45.05
N THR A 1034 -58.42 5.88 -44.14
CA THR A 1034 -58.42 4.63 -43.35
C THR A 1034 -58.65 3.42 -44.27
N ILE A 1035 -59.61 3.53 -45.19
CA ILE A 1035 -59.87 2.53 -46.23
C ILE A 1035 -58.62 2.29 -47.08
N GLY A 1036 -58.00 3.37 -47.58
CA GLY A 1036 -56.75 3.29 -48.35
C GLY A 1036 -55.58 2.67 -47.56
N ALA A 1037 -55.45 2.99 -46.26
CA ALA A 1037 -54.43 2.42 -45.40
C ALA A 1037 -54.63 0.90 -45.19
N TYR A 1038 -55.87 0.43 -45.04
CA TYR A 1038 -56.16 -1.01 -44.98
C TYR A 1038 -55.77 -1.71 -46.28
N ILE A 1039 -56.08 -1.13 -47.44
CA ILE A 1039 -55.68 -1.66 -48.76
C ILE A 1039 -54.16 -1.78 -48.85
N ASN A 1040 -53.43 -0.69 -48.60
CA ASN A 1040 -51.97 -0.66 -48.70
C ASN A 1040 -51.29 -1.62 -47.71
N THR A 1041 -51.75 -1.65 -46.46
CA THR A 1041 -51.22 -2.56 -45.43
C THR A 1041 -51.47 -4.02 -45.78
N THR A 1042 -52.64 -4.32 -46.37
CA THR A 1042 -52.97 -5.68 -46.84
C THR A 1042 -52.00 -6.14 -47.92
N HIS A 1043 -51.76 -5.31 -48.95
CA HIS A 1043 -50.80 -5.63 -50.00
C HIS A 1043 -49.37 -5.82 -49.45
N SER A 1044 -48.95 -4.96 -48.50
CA SER A 1044 -47.63 -5.06 -47.86
C SER A 1044 -47.49 -6.32 -46.97
N ARG A 1045 -48.49 -6.65 -46.15
CA ARG A 1045 -48.45 -7.91 -45.36
C ARG A 1045 -48.45 -9.13 -46.28
N LEU A 1046 -49.19 -9.08 -47.39
CA LEU A 1046 -49.30 -10.18 -48.35
C LEU A 1046 -48.03 -10.46 -49.16
N THR A 1047 -47.06 -9.54 -49.30
CA THR A 1047 -45.81 -9.85 -50.02
C THR A 1047 -45.00 -10.90 -49.27
N HIS A 1048 -44.79 -10.74 -47.96
CA HIS A 1048 -43.92 -11.61 -47.15
C HIS A 1048 -44.66 -12.53 -46.15
N ILE A 1049 -46.00 -12.64 -46.21
CA ILE A 1049 -46.76 -13.48 -45.28
C ILE A 1049 -46.38 -14.97 -45.33
N SER A 1050 -46.22 -15.57 -44.14
CA SER A 1050 -45.97 -17.00 -43.95
C SER A 1050 -47.21 -17.73 -43.41
N PRO A 1051 -47.32 -19.06 -43.56
CA PRO A 1051 -48.51 -19.82 -43.15
C PRO A 1051 -48.93 -19.68 -41.67
N ARG A 1052 -47.98 -19.36 -40.79
CA ARG A 1052 -48.24 -19.16 -39.35
C ARG A 1052 -49.08 -17.92 -39.05
N HIS A 1053 -49.05 -16.92 -39.93
CA HIS A 1053 -49.73 -15.64 -39.75
C HIS A 1053 -51.08 -15.56 -40.50
N TYR A 1054 -51.55 -16.67 -41.07
CA TYR A 1054 -52.80 -16.67 -41.85
C TYR A 1054 -54.03 -16.35 -40.99
N SER A 1055 -54.13 -16.89 -39.77
CA SER A 1055 -55.23 -16.61 -38.85
C SER A 1055 -55.31 -15.12 -38.49
N GLU A 1056 -54.19 -14.53 -38.08
CA GLU A 1056 -54.05 -13.11 -37.73
C GLU A 1056 -54.39 -12.19 -38.92
N PHE A 1057 -53.95 -12.56 -40.13
CA PHE A 1057 -54.25 -11.79 -41.34
C PHE A 1057 -55.73 -11.81 -41.71
N ILE A 1058 -56.41 -12.94 -41.52
CA ILE A 1058 -57.86 -13.05 -41.75
C ILE A 1058 -58.63 -12.23 -40.71
N GLU A 1059 -58.16 -12.17 -39.46
CA GLU A 1059 -58.72 -11.28 -38.44
C GLU A 1059 -58.50 -9.80 -38.79
N PHE A 1060 -57.31 -9.45 -39.31
CA PHE A 1060 -57.03 -8.11 -39.82
C PHE A 1060 -57.98 -7.69 -40.96
N LEU A 1061 -58.25 -8.59 -41.92
CA LEU A 1061 -59.26 -8.35 -42.98
C LEU A 1061 -60.69 -8.24 -42.43
N SER A 1062 -61.00 -8.92 -41.32
CA SER A 1062 -62.30 -8.78 -40.64
C SER A 1062 -62.48 -7.36 -40.11
N LYS A 1063 -61.44 -6.80 -39.48
CA LYS A 1063 -61.41 -5.42 -38.99
C LYS A 1063 -61.43 -4.39 -40.14
N ALA A 1064 -60.80 -4.71 -41.27
CA ALA A 1064 -60.88 -3.92 -42.49
C ALA A 1064 -62.34 -3.88 -43.00
N ARG A 1065 -63.03 -5.03 -43.08
CA ARG A 1065 -64.44 -5.11 -43.50
C ARG A 1065 -65.34 -4.22 -42.65
N GLU A 1066 -65.19 -4.28 -41.32
CA GLU A 1066 -65.96 -3.42 -40.41
C GLU A 1066 -65.76 -1.93 -40.70
N THR A 1067 -64.53 -1.52 -41.04
CA THR A 1067 -64.22 -0.11 -41.36
C THR A 1067 -64.80 0.30 -42.72
N PHE A 1068 -64.72 -0.56 -43.74
CA PHE A 1068 -65.32 -0.30 -45.05
C PHE A 1068 -66.83 -0.09 -44.92
N LEU A 1069 -67.52 -0.91 -44.13
CA LEU A 1069 -68.97 -0.80 -43.90
C LEU A 1069 -69.40 0.52 -43.25
N MET A 1070 -68.48 1.33 -42.72
CA MET A 1070 -68.77 2.67 -42.22
C MET A 1070 -69.01 3.70 -43.36
N ALA A 1071 -68.63 3.39 -44.61
CA ALA A 1071 -68.92 4.20 -45.80
C ALA A 1071 -70.23 3.75 -46.47
N HIS A 1072 -71.00 4.70 -47.03
CA HIS A 1072 -72.28 4.42 -47.69
C HIS A 1072 -72.18 3.42 -48.86
N ASP A 1073 -71.04 3.39 -49.57
CA ASP A 1073 -70.71 2.50 -50.68
C ASP A 1073 -69.66 1.42 -50.33
N GLY A 1074 -69.30 1.30 -49.06
CA GLY A 1074 -68.16 0.50 -48.64
C GLY A 1074 -68.32 -1.02 -48.79
N HIS A 1075 -69.55 -1.55 -48.78
CA HIS A 1075 -69.79 -2.97 -49.08
C HIS A 1075 -69.42 -3.31 -50.53
N ILE A 1076 -69.60 -2.38 -51.47
CA ILE A 1076 -69.23 -2.58 -52.88
C ILE A 1076 -67.70 -2.48 -53.03
N GLN A 1077 -67.08 -1.47 -52.40
CA GLN A 1077 -65.62 -1.29 -52.43
C GLN A 1077 -64.87 -2.48 -51.80
N PHE A 1078 -65.37 -3.04 -50.69
CA PHE A 1078 -64.72 -4.19 -50.04
C PHE A 1078 -64.79 -5.46 -50.89
N THR A 1079 -65.92 -5.74 -51.55
CA THR A 1079 -66.05 -6.88 -52.47
C THR A 1079 -65.06 -6.77 -53.63
N GLN A 1080 -64.98 -5.59 -54.27
CA GLN A 1080 -64.02 -5.34 -55.34
C GLN A 1080 -62.56 -5.49 -54.86
N PHE A 1081 -62.25 -5.04 -53.65
CA PHE A 1081 -60.93 -5.19 -53.05
C PHE A 1081 -60.56 -6.67 -52.83
N ILE A 1082 -61.46 -7.48 -52.27
CA ILE A 1082 -61.24 -8.92 -52.07
C ILE A 1082 -61.04 -9.66 -53.41
N ASP A 1083 -61.82 -9.32 -54.43
CA ASP A 1083 -61.67 -9.92 -55.76
C ASP A 1083 -60.34 -9.55 -56.42
N ASN A 1084 -59.87 -8.32 -56.22
CA ASN A 1084 -58.56 -7.88 -56.68
C ASN A 1084 -57.41 -8.63 -55.95
N LEU A 1085 -57.51 -8.82 -54.62
CA LEU A 1085 -56.54 -9.62 -53.87
C LEU A 1085 -56.46 -11.08 -54.37
N LYS A 1086 -57.63 -11.69 -54.67
CA LYS A 1086 -57.72 -13.04 -55.27
C LYS A 1086 -57.02 -13.09 -56.63
N GLN A 1087 -57.07 -12.01 -57.41
CA GLN A 1087 -56.47 -11.94 -58.74
C GLN A 1087 -54.95 -11.70 -58.72
N ILE A 1088 -54.45 -10.83 -57.85
CA ILE A 1088 -53.02 -10.46 -57.77
C ILE A 1088 -52.19 -11.57 -57.07
N TYR A 1089 -52.71 -12.19 -56.02
CA TYR A 1089 -51.95 -13.15 -55.19
C TYR A 1089 -52.36 -14.63 -55.39
N LYS A 1090 -52.74 -15.01 -56.63
CA LYS A 1090 -53.15 -16.39 -57.01
C LYS A 1090 -52.17 -17.50 -56.59
N GLY A 1091 -50.89 -17.17 -56.43
CA GLY A 1091 -49.84 -18.10 -55.98
C GLY A 1091 -50.00 -18.59 -54.53
N LYS A 1092 -50.72 -17.86 -53.66
CA LYS A 1092 -50.90 -18.20 -52.23
C LYS A 1092 -52.19 -18.98 -51.98
N LYS A 1093 -52.33 -20.17 -52.60
CA LYS A 1093 -53.57 -20.98 -52.66
C LYS A 1093 -54.26 -21.22 -51.29
N LYS A 1094 -53.50 -21.64 -50.26
CA LYS A 1094 -54.05 -21.95 -48.93
C LYS A 1094 -54.62 -20.72 -48.20
N LEU A 1095 -53.99 -19.56 -48.36
CA LEU A 1095 -54.49 -18.30 -47.78
C LEU A 1095 -55.75 -17.81 -48.51
N MET A 1096 -55.75 -17.86 -49.85
CA MET A 1096 -56.90 -17.42 -50.65
C MET A 1096 -58.14 -18.28 -50.44
N MET A 1097 -57.97 -19.58 -50.11
CA MET A 1097 -59.07 -20.44 -49.66
C MET A 1097 -59.71 -19.91 -48.37
N LEU A 1098 -58.91 -19.56 -47.37
CA LEU A 1098 -59.41 -19.00 -46.10
C LEU A 1098 -60.08 -17.62 -46.28
N VAL A 1099 -59.54 -16.78 -47.17
CA VAL A 1099 -60.18 -15.49 -47.51
C VAL A 1099 -61.55 -15.71 -48.16
N ARG A 1100 -61.66 -16.70 -49.06
CA ARG A 1100 -62.92 -17.07 -49.71
C ARG A 1100 -63.95 -17.58 -48.70
N GLU A 1101 -63.52 -18.48 -47.81
CA GLU A 1101 -64.39 -19.07 -46.79
C GLU A 1101 -64.99 -18.01 -45.85
N ARG A 1102 -64.22 -16.97 -45.49
CA ARG A 1102 -64.68 -15.96 -44.51
C ARG A 1102 -65.37 -14.74 -45.12
N PHE A 1103 -65.05 -14.32 -46.35
CA PHE A 1103 -65.50 -13.03 -46.91
C PHE A 1103 -66.22 -13.08 -48.25
N GLY A 1104 -66.33 -14.25 -48.90
CA GLY A 1104 -67.10 -14.40 -50.14
C GLY A 1104 -66.66 -15.54 -51.04
#